data_AF-B7S1A3-F1
#
_entry.id   AF-B7S1A3-F1
#
_cell.length_a   1.000
_cell.length_b   1.000
_cell.length_c   1.000
_cell.angle_alpha   90.00
_cell.angle_beta   90.00
_cell.angle_gamma   90.00
#
_symmetry.space_group_name_H-M   'P 1'
#
loop_
_entity.id
_entity.type
_entity.pdbx_description
1 polymer ?
#
loop_
_entity_poly.entity_id
_entity_poly.type
_entity_poly.pdbx_seq_one_letter_code
_entity_poly.pdbx_strand_id
1 'polypeptide(L)'
;MPNIILVIADDVGVDQFRSFGFGGADAPPVPTLDSLAGSGVSFANTWSNPTCSASRVSLFSGRYPTRTRTYTAIVSTDLANSQMSPYERSLPKVLARSGYASAYVGKIHASGSSVNPANFPMGNETIAKLGWDYFAGYLDGGPRPIDASAGLSNLDASTEPYTCGFIPSSDQHPQGADTGACYTADGACEVLADGGASSVGKVCLDRGGILDPNNACESEAPSRIDFSRSNAYYTADLIVNDALGAKAIPVTDSRTRLHRTKLETDLAIDWIQSRTGRQPWMMTVGYSAAHAPLQPVPDDLIPDATPLPSGTTCNGTRDIRELMNQNLTAIDAEVGRLLTTVGVMNIADDGQMAYNAASNTIVAFIGDNGSLGTTVKAPFVPSRAKATIYQGGVWVPMIVAGPYVVEPGRIVNEMTNIIDLYHLFAVLGEHELTAPEHLRLDIRHLFPYMIEENPKPQRQFNFTYSGRNIQNQTPDPCILPDLSVCLQLFPQEAVCKSEGGDWYGEGGVVEGQSFSSCCAVNDYFVSTGQPTVDILAETQAAIRNDSFKLLKFEEPNCDAGGALEPRFEMYALSAGTASPDGNLDNLAASDLLARGDGELNAVQQTNYEQLTLQMDKALAGEPECTGDGNMDYVIDDKDLDAWAFWQEETSGQSSWYDINLDGLTDKADQQIILDNMGVTCVLP
;
A
#
# COMPACT_ATOMS: atom_id res chain seq x y z
N MET A 1 -27.92 -3.85 10.01
CA MET A 1 -26.53 -4.04 9.54
C MET A 1 -26.46 -4.38 8.05
N PRO A 2 -25.77 -3.56 7.23
CA PRO A 2 -25.42 -3.85 5.85
C PRO A 2 -24.17 -4.75 5.75
N ASN A 3 -23.96 -5.39 4.60
CA ASN A 3 -22.65 -5.97 4.28
C ASN A 3 -21.66 -4.87 3.88
N ILE A 4 -20.36 -5.15 3.94
CA ILE A 4 -19.30 -4.19 3.61
C ILE A 4 -18.34 -4.82 2.59
N ILE A 5 -18.10 -4.12 1.49
CA ILE A 5 -16.99 -4.37 0.56
C ILE A 5 -16.06 -3.16 0.61
N LEU A 6 -14.81 -3.39 0.98
CA LEU A 6 -13.74 -2.39 0.94
C LEU A 6 -12.71 -2.79 -0.11
N VAL A 7 -12.58 -1.99 -1.16
CA VAL A 7 -11.55 -2.15 -2.19
C VAL A 7 -10.42 -1.15 -1.91
N ILE A 8 -9.20 -1.66 -1.79
CA ILE A 8 -7.99 -0.85 -1.61
C ILE A 8 -7.09 -1.06 -2.82
N ALA A 9 -6.82 -0.01 -3.58
CA ALA A 9 -5.87 -0.03 -4.69
C ALA A 9 -4.51 0.51 -4.24
N ASP A 10 -3.47 -0.27 -4.48
CA ASP A 10 -2.09 0.00 -4.08
C ASP A 10 -1.42 1.00 -5.04
N ASP A 11 -0.78 2.05 -4.50
CA ASP A 11 -0.07 3.10 -5.26
C ASP A 11 -0.95 3.91 -6.24
N VAL A 12 -2.20 4.17 -5.85
CA VAL A 12 -3.15 4.89 -6.71
C VAL A 12 -3.52 6.25 -6.13
N GLY A 13 -2.86 7.29 -6.64
CA GLY A 13 -3.17 8.68 -6.32
C GLY A 13 -4.37 9.24 -7.09
N VAL A 14 -4.87 10.40 -6.64
CA VAL A 14 -6.00 11.08 -7.30
C VAL A 14 -5.68 11.51 -8.75
N ASP A 15 -4.39 11.62 -9.08
CA ASP A 15 -3.90 11.95 -10.41
C ASP A 15 -4.24 10.88 -11.46
N GLN A 16 -4.70 9.70 -11.03
CA GLN A 16 -5.11 8.63 -11.92
C GLN A 16 -6.60 8.71 -12.33
N PHE A 17 -7.43 9.54 -11.67
CA PHE A 17 -8.89 9.53 -11.89
C PHE A 17 -9.46 10.83 -12.43
N ARG A 18 -10.14 10.77 -13.58
CA ARG A 18 -10.86 11.91 -14.18
C ARG A 18 -12.08 12.33 -13.36
N SER A 19 -12.78 11.37 -12.75
CA SER A 19 -13.99 11.59 -11.95
C SER A 19 -13.76 12.45 -10.71
N PHE A 20 -12.50 12.60 -10.28
CA PHE A 20 -12.11 13.50 -9.19
C PHE A 20 -11.68 14.89 -9.68
N GLY A 21 -11.72 15.15 -10.99
CA GLY A 21 -11.33 16.45 -11.58
C GLY A 21 -9.83 16.63 -11.83
N PHE A 22 -9.02 15.59 -11.60
CA PHE A 22 -7.57 15.62 -11.79
C PHE A 22 -7.17 14.79 -13.01
N GLY A 23 -7.25 13.45 -12.93
CA GLY A 23 -7.01 12.48 -14.02
C GLY A 23 -5.64 12.52 -14.70
N GLY A 24 -4.83 13.55 -14.42
CA GLY A 24 -3.62 13.84 -15.15
C GLY A 24 -3.88 14.05 -16.65
N ALA A 25 -2.80 14.14 -17.43
CA ALA A 25 -2.89 14.32 -18.88
C ALA A 25 -3.47 13.09 -19.62
N ASP A 26 -3.38 11.89 -19.06
CA ASP A 26 -3.75 10.63 -19.72
C ASP A 26 -4.26 9.57 -18.72
N ALA A 27 -5.41 9.82 -18.09
CA ALA A 27 -6.04 8.88 -17.16
C ALA A 27 -6.55 7.60 -17.86
N PRO A 28 -6.45 6.42 -17.21
CA PRO A 28 -7.04 5.18 -17.71
C PRO A 28 -8.57 5.23 -17.75
N PRO A 29 -9.21 4.41 -18.59
CA PRO A 29 -10.65 4.16 -18.50
C PRO A 29 -10.99 3.35 -17.25
N VAL A 30 -11.92 3.86 -16.44
CA VAL A 30 -12.41 3.20 -15.21
C VAL A 30 -13.95 3.26 -15.11
N PRO A 31 -14.67 2.70 -16.11
CA PRO A 31 -16.12 2.83 -16.20
C PRO A 31 -16.88 2.25 -15.00
N THR A 32 -16.33 1.23 -14.32
CA THR A 32 -16.94 0.66 -13.12
C THR A 32 -16.88 1.64 -11.96
N LEU A 33 -15.72 2.20 -11.70
CA LEU A 33 -15.50 3.14 -10.61
C LEU A 33 -16.23 4.46 -10.89
N ASP A 34 -16.33 4.89 -12.14
CA ASP A 34 -17.16 6.03 -12.54
C ASP A 34 -18.66 5.76 -12.30
N SER A 35 -19.14 4.54 -12.60
CA SER A 35 -20.53 4.14 -12.30
C SER A 35 -20.80 4.05 -10.79
N LEU A 36 -19.80 3.59 -10.02
CA LEU A 36 -19.87 3.54 -8.56
C LEU A 36 -19.91 4.96 -7.97
N ALA A 37 -19.08 5.87 -8.48
CA ALA A 37 -19.12 7.30 -8.13
C ALA A 37 -20.49 7.92 -8.43
N GLY A 38 -21.05 7.64 -9.62
CA GLY A 38 -22.40 8.09 -10.01
C GLY A 38 -23.52 7.55 -9.14
N SER A 39 -23.32 6.39 -8.51
CA SER A 39 -24.27 5.77 -7.57
C SER A 39 -24.00 6.09 -6.10
N GLY A 40 -22.91 6.79 -5.80
CA GLY A 40 -22.38 7.00 -4.45
C GLY A 40 -22.01 8.45 -4.16
N VAL A 41 -21.03 8.62 -3.27
CA VAL A 41 -20.41 9.90 -2.91
C VAL A 41 -18.91 9.79 -3.18
N SER A 42 -18.38 10.73 -3.95
CA SER A 42 -16.94 10.85 -4.19
C SER A 42 -16.34 11.90 -3.24
N PHE A 43 -15.21 11.58 -2.61
CA PHE A 43 -14.54 12.46 -1.67
C PHE A 43 -13.25 13.02 -2.29
N ALA A 44 -13.34 14.25 -2.77
CA ALA A 44 -12.27 14.89 -3.53
C ALA A 44 -11.08 15.36 -2.68
N ASN A 45 -11.14 15.30 -1.35
CA ASN A 45 -10.09 15.80 -0.45
C ASN A 45 -9.75 14.79 0.66
N THR A 46 -9.50 13.54 0.25
CA THR A 46 -9.10 12.45 1.16
C THR A 46 -7.58 12.37 1.26
N TRP A 47 -7.04 12.45 2.48
CA TRP A 47 -5.63 12.15 2.75
C TRP A 47 -5.44 10.72 3.24
N SER A 48 -4.32 10.12 2.87
CA SER A 48 -3.76 8.93 3.51
C SER A 48 -2.32 9.21 3.96
N ASN A 49 -1.61 8.20 4.46
CA ASN A 49 -0.18 8.31 4.72
C ASN A 49 0.62 8.11 3.41
N PRO A 50 1.88 8.54 3.35
CA PRO A 50 2.66 8.52 2.10
C PRO A 50 3.07 7.12 1.62
N THR A 51 2.85 6.08 2.44
CA THR A 51 3.27 4.70 2.16
C THR A 51 2.21 3.69 2.57
N CYS A 52 2.26 2.53 1.92
CA CYS A 52 1.27 1.46 1.99
C CYS A 52 1.05 0.92 3.42
N SER A 53 2.09 0.46 4.12
CA SER A 53 1.93 -0.06 5.49
C SER A 53 1.36 0.97 6.45
N ALA A 54 1.91 2.19 6.47
CA ALA A 54 1.43 3.26 7.35
C ALA A 54 -0.06 3.56 7.08
N SER A 55 -0.47 3.64 5.81
CA SER A 55 -1.87 3.86 5.42
C SER A 55 -2.79 2.71 5.82
N ARG A 56 -2.41 1.46 5.54
CA ARG A 56 -3.23 0.28 5.82
C ARG A 56 -3.37 0.03 7.32
N VAL A 57 -2.28 0.13 8.08
CA VAL A 57 -2.31 0.04 9.56
C VAL A 57 -3.16 1.17 10.14
N SER A 58 -3.04 2.40 9.64
CA SER A 58 -3.86 3.51 10.13
C SER A 58 -5.35 3.32 9.80
N LEU A 59 -5.69 2.82 8.60
CA LEU A 59 -7.06 2.52 8.20
C LEU A 59 -7.71 1.49 9.13
N PHE A 60 -7.01 0.41 9.46
CA PHE A 60 -7.58 -0.66 10.28
C PHE A 60 -7.49 -0.40 11.78
N SER A 61 -6.69 0.54 12.25
CA SER A 61 -6.61 0.92 13.67
C SER A 61 -7.36 2.22 14.01
N GLY A 62 -7.66 3.07 13.01
CA GLY A 62 -8.24 4.40 13.23
C GLY A 62 -7.26 5.40 13.88
N ARG A 63 -5.95 5.12 13.82
CA ARG A 63 -4.88 5.83 14.53
C ARG A 63 -3.80 6.29 13.56
N TYR A 64 -3.23 7.47 13.77
CA TYR A 64 -2.10 7.96 12.98
C TYR A 64 -0.82 7.15 13.23
N PRO A 65 0.16 7.20 12.31
CA PRO A 65 1.46 6.53 12.47
C PRO A 65 2.16 6.84 13.80
N THR A 66 2.03 8.06 14.32
CA THR A 66 2.61 8.49 15.62
C THR A 66 2.10 7.69 16.82
N ARG A 67 0.97 6.98 16.67
CA ARG A 67 0.35 6.13 17.70
C ARG A 67 0.49 4.63 17.45
N THR A 68 0.78 4.23 16.22
CA THR A 68 0.89 2.82 15.80
C THR A 68 2.33 2.36 15.62
N ARG A 69 3.28 3.32 15.53
CA ARG A 69 4.71 3.09 15.28
C ARG A 69 5.03 2.46 13.91
N THR A 70 4.04 2.32 13.02
CA THR A 70 4.24 2.02 11.61
C THR A 70 4.36 3.33 10.82
N TYR A 71 5.58 3.82 10.65
CA TYR A 71 5.87 5.13 10.06
C TYR A 71 6.09 5.09 8.54
N THR A 72 6.50 3.93 8.01
CA THR A 72 6.70 3.70 6.58
C THR A 72 6.41 2.24 6.21
N ALA A 73 6.65 1.86 4.95
CA ALA A 73 6.56 0.48 4.47
C ALA A 73 7.33 -0.49 5.38
N ILE A 74 6.68 -1.55 5.84
CA ILE A 74 7.29 -2.57 6.69
C ILE A 74 8.25 -3.42 5.84
N VAL A 75 9.50 -3.50 6.26
CA VAL A 75 10.57 -4.25 5.57
C VAL A 75 11.25 -5.25 6.50
N SER A 76 12.11 -6.11 5.95
CA SER A 76 12.73 -7.22 6.68
C SER A 76 13.59 -6.79 7.87
N THR A 77 14.11 -5.56 7.89
CA THR A 77 14.92 -5.01 9.00
C THR A 77 14.11 -4.41 10.14
N ASP A 78 12.80 -4.24 9.95
CA ASP A 78 11.93 -3.60 10.93
C ASP A 78 11.58 -4.56 12.07
N LEU A 79 11.69 -4.08 13.31
CA LEU A 79 11.27 -4.82 14.49
C LEU A 79 9.75 -5.02 14.53
N ALA A 80 9.28 -5.99 15.30
CA ALA A 80 7.86 -6.30 15.44
C ALA A 80 7.03 -5.08 15.91
N ASN A 81 7.63 -4.18 16.70
CA ASN A 81 6.98 -2.96 17.20
C ASN A 81 6.58 -1.97 16.10
N SER A 82 7.10 -2.11 14.87
CA SER A 82 6.69 -1.31 13.70
C SER A 82 5.54 -1.95 12.90
N GLN A 83 5.04 -3.10 13.35
CA GLN A 83 3.95 -3.85 12.73
C GLN A 83 2.65 -3.64 13.49
N MET A 84 1.51 -3.89 12.84
CA MET A 84 0.21 -3.76 13.50
C MET A 84 0.14 -4.70 14.71
N SER A 85 -0.11 -4.15 15.88
CA SER A 85 -0.14 -4.93 17.12
C SER A 85 -1.38 -5.83 17.21
N PRO A 86 -1.28 -7.07 17.73
CA PRO A 86 -2.44 -7.90 18.07
C PRO A 86 -3.34 -7.26 19.12
N TYR A 87 -2.81 -6.31 19.88
CA TYR A 87 -3.52 -5.64 20.94
C TYR A 87 -4.28 -4.40 20.42
N GLU A 88 -4.07 -4.02 19.16
CA GLU A 88 -4.87 -2.99 18.52
C GLU A 88 -6.35 -3.41 18.45
N ARG A 89 -7.21 -2.41 18.63
CA ARG A 89 -8.66 -2.54 18.38
C ARG A 89 -8.91 -2.42 16.89
N SER A 90 -8.41 -3.39 16.14
CA SER A 90 -8.56 -3.42 14.70
C SER A 90 -10.04 -3.40 14.29
N LEU A 91 -10.33 -2.80 13.15
CA LEU A 91 -11.69 -2.75 12.60
C LEU A 91 -12.40 -4.12 12.56
N PRO A 92 -11.79 -5.23 12.09
CA PRO A 92 -12.47 -6.53 12.12
C PRO A 92 -12.77 -7.00 13.55
N LYS A 93 -11.89 -6.74 14.54
CA LYS A 93 -12.17 -7.05 15.95
C LYS A 93 -13.33 -6.24 16.51
N VAL A 94 -13.47 -4.99 16.07
CA VAL A 94 -14.61 -4.14 16.44
C VAL A 94 -15.90 -4.68 15.83
N LEU A 95 -15.92 -4.97 14.53
CA LEU A 95 -17.10 -5.49 13.84
C LEU A 95 -17.53 -6.87 14.34
N ALA A 96 -16.57 -7.71 14.76
CA ALA A 96 -16.86 -9.02 15.36
C ALA A 96 -17.75 -8.93 16.62
N ARG A 97 -17.67 -7.82 17.38
CA ARG A 97 -18.53 -7.58 18.56
C ARG A 97 -20.01 -7.49 18.19
N SER A 98 -20.31 -7.10 16.95
CA SER A 98 -21.67 -7.03 16.39
C SER A 98 -22.01 -8.25 15.52
N GLY A 99 -21.16 -9.29 15.52
CA GLY A 99 -21.41 -10.55 14.83
C GLY A 99 -21.03 -10.60 13.35
N TYR A 100 -20.23 -9.63 12.86
CA TYR A 100 -19.70 -9.68 11.50
C TYR A 100 -18.73 -10.85 11.32
N ALA A 101 -18.82 -11.50 10.17
CA ALA A 101 -17.73 -12.30 9.63
C ALA A 101 -16.81 -11.41 8.78
N SER A 102 -15.50 -11.50 8.95
CA SER A 102 -14.53 -10.62 8.26
C SER A 102 -13.55 -11.43 7.40
N ALA A 103 -13.37 -11.00 6.16
CA ALA A 103 -12.40 -11.56 5.22
C ALA A 103 -11.49 -10.49 4.62
N TYR A 104 -10.26 -10.89 4.32
CA TYR A 104 -9.30 -10.09 3.57
C TYR A 104 -8.69 -10.91 2.44
N VAL A 105 -8.71 -10.37 1.23
CA VAL A 105 -8.05 -10.97 0.07
C VAL A 105 -7.03 -9.99 -0.52
N GLY A 106 -5.85 -10.49 -0.91
CA GLY A 106 -4.79 -9.70 -1.54
C GLY A 106 -3.76 -9.12 -0.57
N LYS A 107 -3.19 -7.96 -0.91
CA LYS A 107 -2.11 -7.30 -0.14
C LYS A 107 -2.66 -6.59 1.09
N ILE A 108 -2.17 -6.91 2.29
CA ILE A 108 -2.46 -6.14 3.51
C ILE A 108 -1.27 -5.34 4.04
N HIS A 109 -0.05 -5.89 3.94
CA HIS A 109 1.23 -5.26 4.33
C HIS A 109 1.21 -4.55 5.69
N ALA A 110 0.57 -5.18 6.68
CA ALA A 110 0.46 -4.73 8.06
C ALA A 110 1.39 -5.50 9.03
N SER A 111 2.25 -6.37 8.49
CA SER A 111 3.17 -7.23 9.23
C SER A 111 4.46 -7.47 8.44
N GLY A 112 5.45 -8.06 9.11
CA GLY A 112 6.59 -8.69 8.45
C GLY A 112 6.19 -9.98 7.72
N SER A 113 7.19 -10.71 7.25
CA SER A 113 7.02 -11.97 6.51
C SER A 113 8.15 -12.95 6.77
N SER A 114 8.07 -14.13 6.14
CA SER A 114 9.10 -15.18 6.24
C SER A 114 10.46 -14.78 5.64
N VAL A 115 10.59 -13.60 5.02
CA VAL A 115 11.88 -13.06 4.57
C VAL A 115 12.81 -12.81 5.77
N ASN A 116 12.27 -12.37 6.91
CA ASN A 116 13.00 -12.33 8.17
C ASN A 116 12.16 -12.94 9.30
N PRO A 117 12.34 -14.24 9.60
CA PRO A 117 11.62 -14.91 10.68
C PRO A 117 11.81 -14.28 12.06
N ALA A 118 12.95 -13.61 12.32
CA ALA A 118 13.23 -12.99 13.62
C ALA A 118 12.26 -11.83 13.95
N ASN A 119 11.74 -11.16 12.92
CA ASN A 119 10.78 -10.08 13.08
C ASN A 119 9.39 -10.49 12.60
N PHE A 120 9.08 -11.79 12.58
CA PHE A 120 7.80 -12.31 12.10
C PHE A 120 7.07 -13.10 13.21
N PRO A 121 6.75 -12.45 14.35
CA PRO A 121 6.41 -13.12 15.61
C PRO A 121 5.15 -13.97 15.57
N MET A 122 4.21 -13.66 14.67
CA MET A 122 2.94 -14.38 14.53
C MET A 122 2.94 -15.42 13.39
N GLY A 123 4.03 -15.51 12.63
CA GLY A 123 4.10 -16.35 11.46
C GLY A 123 2.92 -16.14 10.49
N ASN A 124 2.56 -17.18 9.76
CA ASN A 124 1.45 -17.10 8.80
C ASN A 124 0.08 -16.86 9.47
N GLU A 125 -0.06 -17.01 10.80
CA GLU A 125 -1.31 -16.72 11.51
C GLU A 125 -1.58 -15.22 11.70
N THR A 126 -0.64 -14.35 11.32
CA THR A 126 -0.68 -12.90 11.62
C THR A 126 -2.04 -12.26 11.36
N ILE A 127 -2.61 -12.44 10.17
CA ILE A 127 -3.86 -11.77 9.78
C ILE A 127 -5.06 -12.28 10.59
N ALA A 128 -5.04 -13.55 11.01
CA ALA A 128 -6.07 -14.09 11.89
C ALA A 128 -5.96 -13.49 13.31
N LYS A 129 -4.74 -13.34 13.84
CA LYS A 129 -4.51 -12.68 15.13
C LYS A 129 -4.85 -11.20 15.12
N LEU A 130 -4.76 -10.55 13.95
CA LEU A 130 -5.23 -9.18 13.75
C LEU A 130 -6.76 -9.06 13.67
N GLY A 131 -7.49 -10.18 13.52
CA GLY A 131 -8.94 -10.25 13.72
C GLY A 131 -9.77 -10.70 12.52
N TRP A 132 -9.16 -11.04 11.39
CA TRP A 132 -9.90 -11.55 10.24
C TRP A 132 -10.18 -13.05 10.38
N ASP A 133 -11.42 -13.47 10.13
CA ASP A 133 -11.81 -14.89 10.14
C ASP A 133 -11.28 -15.65 8.93
N TYR A 134 -11.02 -14.93 7.83
CA TYR A 134 -10.45 -15.46 6.61
C TYR A 134 -9.41 -14.49 6.02
N PHE A 135 -8.29 -15.04 5.59
CA PHE A 135 -7.30 -14.32 4.78
C PHE A 135 -6.90 -15.19 3.60
N ALA A 136 -6.74 -14.59 2.43
CA ALA A 136 -6.05 -15.21 1.29
C ALA A 136 -5.27 -14.16 0.52
N GLY A 137 -3.95 -14.14 0.65
CA GLY A 137 -3.13 -13.11 0.05
C GLY A 137 -1.66 -13.32 0.33
N TYR A 138 -0.91 -12.24 0.45
CA TYR A 138 0.50 -12.27 0.80
C TYR A 138 0.84 -11.12 1.75
N LEU A 139 1.93 -11.30 2.50
CA LEU A 139 2.31 -10.40 3.61
C LEU A 139 3.35 -9.36 3.20
N ASP A 140 4.09 -9.63 2.12
CA ASP A 140 5.13 -8.75 1.59
C ASP A 140 4.55 -7.43 1.04
N GLY A 141 5.41 -6.41 0.97
CA GLY A 141 5.02 -5.06 0.56
C GLY A 141 4.82 -4.82 -0.91
N GLY A 142 5.24 -5.75 -1.75
CA GLY A 142 5.06 -5.70 -3.19
C GLY A 142 5.23 -7.09 -3.79
N PRO A 143 4.88 -7.26 -5.07
CA PRO A 143 5.26 -8.43 -5.84
C PRO A 143 6.78 -8.67 -5.77
N ARG A 144 7.23 -9.94 -5.75
CA ARG A 144 8.66 -10.24 -5.92
C ARG A 144 9.14 -9.79 -7.31
N PRO A 145 10.46 -9.57 -7.50
CA PRO A 145 11.03 -9.24 -8.80
C PRO A 145 10.58 -10.21 -9.90
N ILE A 146 10.38 -9.68 -11.11
CA ILE A 146 9.98 -10.46 -12.28
C ILE A 146 11.14 -11.39 -12.70
N ASP A 147 10.85 -12.68 -12.91
CA ASP A 147 11.82 -13.64 -13.43
C ASP A 147 12.08 -13.39 -14.92
N ALA A 148 13.24 -12.81 -15.21
CA ALA A 148 13.66 -12.51 -16.56
C ALA A 148 14.06 -13.74 -17.39
N SER A 149 14.03 -14.96 -16.83
CA SER A 149 14.16 -16.20 -17.63
C SER A 149 12.81 -16.78 -18.07
N ALA A 150 11.69 -16.14 -17.70
CA ALA A 150 10.33 -16.59 -18.01
C ALA A 150 10.06 -18.05 -17.58
N GLY A 151 10.63 -18.49 -16.46
CA GLY A 151 10.48 -19.86 -15.94
C GLY A 151 11.40 -20.91 -16.59
N LEU A 152 12.32 -20.52 -17.47
CA LEU A 152 13.28 -21.42 -18.11
C LEU A 152 14.58 -21.50 -17.30
N SER A 153 14.92 -22.69 -16.79
CA SER A 153 16.12 -22.90 -15.96
C SER A 153 17.42 -23.00 -16.76
N ASN A 154 17.34 -23.17 -18.08
CA ASN A 154 18.48 -23.30 -18.99
C ASN A 154 18.89 -21.98 -19.66
N LEU A 155 18.26 -20.86 -19.33
CA LEU A 155 18.60 -19.54 -19.84
C LEU A 155 19.27 -18.69 -18.78
N ASP A 156 20.33 -17.98 -19.19
CA ASP A 156 20.98 -16.97 -18.37
C ASP A 156 20.22 -15.64 -18.50
N ALA A 157 19.53 -15.27 -17.42
CA ALA A 157 18.73 -14.05 -17.31
C ALA A 157 19.55 -12.75 -17.47
N SER A 158 20.88 -12.80 -17.49
CA SER A 158 21.74 -11.61 -17.65
C SER A 158 22.11 -11.29 -19.10
N THR A 159 21.89 -12.22 -20.05
CA THR A 159 22.36 -12.07 -21.44
C THR A 159 21.32 -11.48 -22.38
N GLU A 160 20.07 -11.96 -22.32
CA GLU A 160 18.94 -11.51 -23.14
C GLU A 160 17.64 -11.64 -22.32
N PRO A 161 17.40 -10.72 -21.35
CA PRO A 161 16.35 -10.87 -20.35
C PRO A 161 14.94 -10.69 -20.91
N TYR A 162 14.03 -11.57 -20.53
CA TYR A 162 12.58 -11.41 -20.70
C TYR A 162 12.02 -10.51 -19.59
N THR A 163 12.28 -9.21 -19.67
CA THR A 163 11.98 -8.23 -18.62
C THR A 163 10.50 -8.12 -18.25
N CYS A 164 9.58 -8.52 -19.13
CA CYS A 164 8.14 -8.61 -18.83
C CYS A 164 7.70 -9.97 -18.24
N GLY A 165 8.64 -10.91 -18.06
CA GLY A 165 8.36 -12.24 -17.50
C GLY A 165 7.77 -13.25 -18.48
N PHE A 166 7.77 -12.96 -19.79
CA PHE A 166 7.29 -13.91 -20.81
C PHE A 166 8.15 -13.85 -22.06
N ILE A 167 8.10 -14.91 -22.87
CA ILE A 167 8.84 -14.99 -24.13
C ILE A 167 8.13 -14.14 -25.22
N PRO A 168 8.77 -13.08 -25.76
CA PRO A 168 8.20 -12.25 -26.82
C PRO A 168 8.11 -12.99 -28.17
N SER A 169 7.46 -12.36 -29.14
CA SER A 169 7.46 -12.82 -30.54
C SER A 169 8.87 -12.81 -31.14
N SER A 170 9.13 -13.67 -32.13
CA SER A 170 10.47 -13.86 -32.71
C SER A 170 11.02 -12.62 -33.44
N ASP A 171 10.14 -11.72 -33.87
CA ASP A 171 10.47 -10.44 -34.50
C ASP A 171 10.82 -9.33 -33.49
N GLN A 172 10.52 -9.53 -32.21
CA GLN A 172 10.72 -8.54 -31.14
C GLN A 172 11.89 -8.87 -30.21
N HIS A 173 12.35 -10.12 -30.16
CA HIS A 173 13.43 -10.53 -29.28
C HIS A 173 14.32 -11.62 -29.91
N PRO A 174 15.66 -11.58 -29.75
CA PRO A 174 16.57 -12.57 -30.36
C PRO A 174 16.29 -14.02 -29.95
N GLN A 175 15.74 -14.20 -28.75
CA GLN A 175 15.30 -15.50 -28.21
C GLN A 175 13.76 -15.67 -28.22
N GLY A 176 13.05 -14.79 -28.93
CA GLY A 176 11.59 -14.84 -29.04
C GLY A 176 11.08 -16.08 -29.79
N ALA A 177 9.79 -16.38 -29.63
CA ALA A 177 9.16 -17.55 -30.23
C ALA A 177 7.72 -17.25 -30.65
N ASP A 178 7.33 -17.78 -31.81
CA ASP A 178 5.96 -17.68 -32.35
C ASP A 178 5.18 -18.99 -32.17
N THR A 179 5.86 -20.06 -31.75
CA THR A 179 5.26 -21.36 -31.43
C THR A 179 5.94 -21.97 -30.22
N GLY A 180 5.26 -22.88 -29.51
CA GLY A 180 5.89 -23.65 -28.43
C GLY A 180 4.89 -24.46 -27.62
N ALA A 181 5.40 -25.29 -26.72
CA ALA A 181 4.61 -26.10 -25.80
C ALA A 181 4.39 -25.33 -24.49
N CYS A 182 3.15 -24.98 -24.18
CA CYS A 182 2.78 -24.34 -22.92
C CYS A 182 2.48 -25.39 -21.87
N TYR A 183 3.32 -25.46 -20.82
CA TYR A 183 3.12 -26.38 -19.70
C TYR A 183 2.50 -25.66 -18.51
N THR A 184 1.49 -26.26 -17.89
CA THR A 184 0.87 -25.77 -16.65
C THR A 184 1.28 -26.62 -15.46
N ALA A 185 1.21 -26.02 -14.26
CA ALA A 185 1.70 -26.65 -13.03
C ALA A 185 0.92 -27.90 -12.59
N ASP A 186 -0.28 -28.11 -13.12
CA ASP A 186 -1.09 -29.33 -12.95
C ASP A 186 -0.70 -30.46 -13.92
N GLY A 187 0.32 -30.25 -14.75
CA GLY A 187 0.87 -31.23 -15.69
C GLY A 187 0.23 -31.22 -17.08
N ALA A 188 -0.67 -30.27 -17.38
CA ALA A 188 -1.21 -30.14 -18.72
C ALA A 188 -0.18 -29.53 -19.69
N CYS A 189 -0.34 -29.84 -20.98
CA CYS A 189 0.45 -29.22 -22.04
C CYS A 189 -0.38 -28.98 -23.30
N GLU A 190 -0.21 -27.80 -23.90
CA GLU A 190 -0.81 -27.43 -25.18
C GLU A 190 0.23 -26.78 -26.09
N VAL A 191 0.25 -27.16 -27.38
CA VAL A 191 1.09 -26.48 -28.37
C VAL A 191 0.38 -25.22 -28.86
N LEU A 192 1.01 -24.07 -28.65
CA LEU A 192 0.56 -22.77 -29.13
C LEU A 192 1.30 -22.41 -30.42
N ALA A 193 0.59 -21.85 -31.40
CA ALA A 193 1.17 -21.44 -32.69
C ALA A 193 0.58 -20.14 -33.28
N ASP A 194 -0.38 -19.53 -32.58
CA ASP A 194 -0.95 -18.22 -32.90
C ASP A 194 -1.31 -17.56 -31.56
N GLY A 195 -0.67 -16.44 -31.24
CA GLY A 195 -0.95 -15.68 -30.04
C GLY A 195 -2.00 -14.58 -30.24
N GLY A 196 -2.54 -14.45 -31.46
CA GLY A 196 -3.48 -13.39 -31.81
C GLY A 196 -2.84 -12.00 -31.66
N ALA A 197 -3.34 -11.23 -30.70
CA ALA A 197 -2.83 -9.90 -30.39
C ALA A 197 -1.57 -9.91 -29.52
N SER A 198 -1.29 -11.02 -28.83
CA SER A 198 -0.20 -11.18 -27.86
C SER A 198 0.79 -12.25 -28.32
N SER A 199 1.99 -12.32 -27.72
CA SER A 199 2.92 -13.43 -28.03
C SER A 199 2.39 -14.75 -27.45
N VAL A 200 2.79 -15.88 -28.04
CA VAL A 200 2.46 -17.20 -27.46
C VAL A 200 3.02 -17.38 -26.05
N GLY A 201 4.11 -16.70 -25.71
CA GLY A 201 4.66 -16.67 -24.35
C GLY A 201 3.74 -15.98 -23.37
N LYS A 202 3.17 -14.83 -23.73
CA LYS A 202 2.19 -14.13 -22.91
C LYS A 202 0.90 -14.95 -22.77
N VAL A 203 0.39 -15.52 -23.86
CA VAL A 203 -0.81 -16.40 -23.80
C VAL A 203 -0.59 -17.58 -22.86
N CYS A 204 0.63 -18.14 -22.82
CA CYS A 204 0.96 -19.21 -21.88
C CYS A 204 1.01 -18.70 -20.42
N LEU A 205 1.62 -17.53 -20.18
CA LEU A 205 1.65 -16.87 -18.87
C LEU A 205 0.23 -16.56 -18.36
N ASP A 206 -0.68 -16.10 -19.23
CA ASP A 206 -2.08 -15.79 -18.91
C ASP A 206 -2.84 -17.01 -18.37
N ARG A 207 -2.39 -18.22 -18.72
CA ARG A 207 -2.92 -19.50 -18.24
C ARG A 207 -2.17 -20.04 -17.01
N GLY A 208 -1.23 -19.28 -16.47
CA GLY A 208 -0.33 -19.69 -15.39
C GLY A 208 0.74 -20.70 -15.83
N GLY A 209 0.99 -20.83 -17.13
CA GLY A 209 1.96 -21.77 -17.69
C GLY A 209 3.36 -21.19 -17.86
N ILE A 210 4.28 -22.04 -18.33
CA ILE A 210 5.62 -21.69 -18.80
C ILE A 210 5.74 -22.20 -20.24
N LEU A 211 6.15 -21.32 -21.16
CA LEU A 211 6.32 -21.68 -22.56
C LEU A 211 7.69 -22.34 -22.77
N ASP A 212 7.68 -23.52 -23.39
CA ASP A 212 8.84 -24.16 -23.98
C ASP A 212 8.94 -23.78 -25.47
N PRO A 213 9.80 -22.82 -25.84
CA PRO A 213 9.77 -22.20 -27.16
C PRO A 213 10.17 -23.18 -28.25
N ASN A 214 9.42 -23.19 -29.36
CA ASN A 214 9.68 -23.99 -30.57
C ASN A 214 9.70 -25.51 -30.38
N ASN A 215 9.15 -26.01 -29.26
CA ASN A 215 9.02 -27.43 -28.95
C ASN A 215 7.56 -27.89 -28.99
N ALA A 216 7.35 -29.21 -29.09
CA ALA A 216 6.06 -29.86 -28.94
C ALA A 216 5.86 -30.38 -27.51
N CYS A 217 4.61 -30.70 -27.15
CA CYS A 217 4.32 -31.29 -25.84
C CYS A 217 4.96 -32.67 -25.69
N GLU A 218 5.65 -32.86 -24.56
CA GLU A 218 6.11 -34.14 -24.06
C GLU A 218 5.12 -34.70 -23.02
N SER A 219 5.28 -35.97 -22.63
CA SER A 219 4.40 -36.60 -21.63
C SER A 219 4.53 -36.01 -20.24
N GLU A 220 5.68 -35.39 -19.95
CA GLU A 220 5.99 -34.70 -18.71
C GLU A 220 6.70 -33.39 -19.05
N ALA A 221 6.55 -32.38 -18.19
CA ALA A 221 7.26 -31.12 -18.36
C ALA A 221 8.78 -31.37 -18.34
N PRO A 222 9.53 -30.92 -19.37
CA PRO A 222 10.98 -31.09 -19.40
C PRO A 222 11.65 -30.37 -18.22
N SER A 223 12.82 -30.84 -17.77
CA SER A 223 13.53 -30.28 -16.60
C SER A 223 13.95 -28.81 -16.73
N ARG A 224 13.86 -28.23 -17.94
CA ARG A 224 14.08 -26.80 -18.20
C ARG A 224 12.90 -25.93 -17.76
N ILE A 225 11.72 -26.51 -17.57
CA ILE A 225 10.52 -25.83 -17.10
C ILE A 225 10.50 -25.83 -15.58
N ASP A 226 10.65 -24.64 -14.99
CA ASP A 226 10.84 -24.48 -13.54
C ASP A 226 9.69 -23.67 -12.92
N PHE A 227 8.68 -24.39 -12.44
CA PHE A 227 7.52 -23.81 -11.75
C PHE A 227 7.85 -23.21 -10.37
N SER A 228 9.07 -23.42 -9.83
CA SER A 228 9.46 -22.87 -8.53
C SER A 228 9.87 -21.39 -8.58
N ARG A 229 10.11 -20.85 -9.79
CA ARG A 229 10.44 -19.45 -9.98
C ARG A 229 9.20 -18.59 -9.83
N SER A 230 9.30 -17.49 -9.08
CA SER A 230 8.28 -16.43 -9.09
C SER A 230 8.38 -15.64 -10.39
N ASN A 231 7.27 -15.16 -10.91
CA ASN A 231 7.26 -14.36 -12.15
C ASN A 231 6.13 -13.33 -12.07
N ALA A 232 5.87 -12.60 -13.16
CA ALA A 232 4.86 -11.56 -13.23
C ALA A 232 3.52 -11.96 -12.59
N TYR A 233 2.96 -13.15 -12.79
CA TYR A 233 1.61 -13.47 -12.27
C TYR A 233 1.63 -14.18 -10.91
N TYR A 234 2.64 -15.02 -10.69
CA TYR A 234 2.85 -15.81 -9.46
C TYR A 234 4.04 -15.24 -8.70
N THR A 235 3.78 -14.11 -8.05
CA THR A 235 4.81 -13.23 -7.50
C THR A 235 5.21 -13.55 -6.05
N ALA A 236 4.51 -14.48 -5.39
CA ALA A 236 4.69 -14.84 -4.00
C ALA A 236 3.81 -16.06 -3.66
N ASP A 237 4.16 -16.78 -2.59
CA ASP A 237 3.29 -17.82 -2.04
C ASP A 237 1.97 -17.21 -1.56
N LEU A 238 0.88 -17.95 -1.74
CA LEU A 238 -0.44 -17.54 -1.27
C LEU A 238 -0.62 -18.03 0.18
N ILE A 239 -0.66 -17.10 1.12
CA ILE A 239 -0.96 -17.36 2.52
C ILE A 239 -2.47 -17.38 2.70
N VAL A 240 -2.99 -18.46 3.28
CA VAL A 240 -4.41 -18.64 3.56
C VAL A 240 -4.61 -18.90 5.04
N ASN A 241 -5.45 -18.09 5.68
CA ASN A 241 -5.93 -18.33 7.05
C ASN A 241 -7.42 -18.63 6.96
N ASP A 242 -7.81 -19.78 7.50
CA ASP A 242 -9.20 -20.20 7.59
C ASP A 242 -9.45 -20.88 8.94
N ALA A 243 -10.64 -21.47 9.13
CA ALA A 243 -11.00 -22.15 10.37
C ALA A 243 -10.11 -23.37 10.71
N LEU A 244 -9.27 -23.84 9.79
CA LEU A 244 -8.32 -24.93 9.99
C LEU A 244 -6.91 -24.42 10.36
N GLY A 245 -6.68 -23.11 10.36
CA GLY A 245 -5.39 -22.48 10.65
C GLY A 245 -4.76 -21.81 9.43
N ALA A 246 -3.51 -21.40 9.57
CA ALA A 246 -2.74 -20.77 8.50
C ALA A 246 -1.97 -21.79 7.65
N LYS A 247 -1.94 -21.59 6.33
CA LYS A 247 -1.15 -22.40 5.39
C LYS A 247 -0.57 -21.54 4.27
N ALA A 248 0.67 -21.84 3.88
CA ALA A 248 1.27 -21.27 2.67
C ALA A 248 1.06 -22.23 1.50
N ILE A 249 0.55 -21.70 0.39
CA ILE A 249 0.40 -22.43 -0.87
C ILE A 249 1.53 -21.94 -1.79
N PRO A 250 2.47 -22.82 -2.17
CA PRO A 250 3.67 -22.43 -2.91
C PRO A 250 3.36 -22.01 -4.35
N VAL A 251 4.24 -21.21 -4.95
CA VAL A 251 4.14 -20.79 -6.38
C VAL A 251 4.13 -21.94 -7.41
N THR A 252 4.52 -23.15 -6.99
CA THR A 252 4.43 -24.37 -7.79
C THR A 252 3.01 -24.93 -7.90
N ASP A 253 2.07 -24.43 -7.10
CA ASP A 253 0.67 -24.86 -7.15
C ASP A 253 -0.09 -24.06 -8.22
N SER A 254 -0.84 -24.75 -9.08
CA SER A 254 -1.66 -24.12 -10.13
C SER A 254 -2.58 -22.98 -9.63
N ARG A 255 -3.06 -23.05 -8.38
CA ARG A 255 -3.98 -22.07 -7.80
C ARG A 255 -3.36 -20.69 -7.59
N THR A 256 -2.04 -20.58 -7.54
CA THR A 256 -1.36 -19.30 -7.29
C THR A 256 -0.87 -18.63 -8.57
N ARG A 257 -1.16 -19.21 -9.74
CA ARG A 257 -0.50 -18.86 -11.01
C ARG A 257 -1.34 -18.01 -11.96
N LEU A 258 -2.47 -17.50 -11.49
CA LEU A 258 -3.26 -16.50 -12.20
C LEU A 258 -2.72 -15.09 -11.93
N HIS A 259 -3.00 -14.16 -12.85
CA HIS A 259 -2.78 -12.73 -12.61
C HIS A 259 -3.43 -12.29 -11.29
N ARG A 260 -2.73 -11.48 -10.49
CA ARG A 260 -3.15 -11.17 -9.11
C ARG A 260 -4.54 -10.58 -9.01
N THR A 261 -4.87 -9.59 -9.84
CA THR A 261 -6.21 -8.99 -9.86
C THR A 261 -7.31 -10.03 -10.09
N LYS A 262 -7.06 -11.04 -10.94
CA LYS A 262 -8.02 -12.11 -11.22
C LYS A 262 -8.17 -13.06 -10.04
N LEU A 263 -7.03 -13.53 -9.51
CA LEU A 263 -7.00 -14.44 -8.37
C LEU A 263 -7.68 -13.84 -7.14
N GLU A 264 -7.36 -12.58 -6.82
CA GLU A 264 -7.93 -11.87 -5.67
C GLU A 264 -9.44 -11.71 -5.81
N THR A 265 -9.92 -11.46 -7.03
CA THR A 265 -11.35 -11.33 -7.29
C THR A 265 -12.07 -12.68 -7.21
N ASP A 266 -11.48 -13.76 -7.74
CA ASP A 266 -12.04 -15.11 -7.63
C ASP A 266 -12.17 -15.53 -6.17
N LEU A 267 -11.12 -15.34 -5.36
CA LEU A 267 -11.14 -15.65 -3.93
C LEU A 267 -12.18 -14.83 -3.16
N ALA A 268 -12.34 -13.55 -3.51
CA ALA A 268 -13.34 -12.68 -2.90
C ALA A 268 -14.78 -13.12 -3.23
N ILE A 269 -15.06 -13.42 -4.51
CA ILE A 269 -16.36 -13.93 -4.98
C ILE A 269 -16.69 -15.24 -4.28
N ASP A 270 -15.75 -16.19 -4.28
CA ASP A 270 -15.93 -17.51 -3.68
C ASP A 270 -16.27 -17.40 -2.19
N TRP A 271 -15.54 -16.55 -1.44
CA TRP A 271 -15.81 -16.36 -0.03
C TRP A 271 -17.18 -15.71 0.21
N ILE A 272 -17.55 -14.66 -0.53
CA ILE A 272 -18.84 -13.98 -0.38
C ILE A 272 -19.99 -14.94 -0.69
N GLN A 273 -19.91 -15.68 -1.81
CA GLN A 273 -20.95 -16.63 -2.20
C GLN A 273 -21.06 -17.84 -1.26
N SER A 274 -19.99 -18.17 -0.54
CA SER A 274 -20.02 -19.20 0.51
C SER A 274 -20.81 -18.78 1.77
N ARG A 275 -21.09 -17.48 1.95
CA ARG A 275 -21.84 -16.99 3.12
C ARG A 275 -23.29 -17.47 3.03
N THR A 276 -23.78 -18.09 4.11
CA THR A 276 -25.16 -18.55 4.20
C THR A 276 -25.91 -17.81 5.30
N GLY A 277 -27.20 -17.56 5.10
CA GLY A 277 -28.05 -16.92 6.11
C GLY A 277 -28.00 -15.40 6.09
N ARG A 278 -28.18 -14.78 7.28
CA ARG A 278 -28.31 -13.32 7.46
C ARG A 278 -27.17 -12.71 8.28
N GLN A 279 -26.09 -13.46 8.51
CA GLN A 279 -24.93 -12.92 9.20
C GLN A 279 -24.33 -11.79 8.35
N PRO A 280 -24.11 -10.59 8.90
CA PRO A 280 -23.45 -9.53 8.16
C PRO A 280 -21.97 -9.89 7.96
N TRP A 281 -21.38 -9.38 6.88
CA TRP A 281 -19.98 -9.65 6.57
C TRP A 281 -19.25 -8.43 6.05
N MET A 282 -17.92 -8.43 6.23
CA MET A 282 -16.98 -7.50 5.63
C MET A 282 -16.00 -8.27 4.75
N MET A 283 -15.88 -7.87 3.48
CA MET A 283 -14.85 -8.32 2.55
C MET A 283 -13.94 -7.14 2.24
N THR A 284 -12.65 -7.28 2.52
CA THR A 284 -11.62 -6.36 2.01
C THR A 284 -10.88 -7.01 0.85
N VAL A 285 -10.73 -6.29 -0.27
CA VAL A 285 -9.89 -6.69 -1.40
C VAL A 285 -8.78 -5.66 -1.58
N GLY A 286 -7.55 -6.06 -1.29
CA GLY A 286 -6.34 -5.25 -1.46
C GLY A 286 -5.64 -5.58 -2.78
N TYR A 287 -6.03 -4.93 -3.87
CA TYR A 287 -5.42 -5.13 -5.18
C TYR A 287 -4.02 -4.54 -5.23
N SER A 288 -3.05 -5.34 -5.69
CA SER A 288 -1.63 -4.95 -5.75
C SER A 288 -1.08 -4.72 -7.15
N ALA A 289 -1.87 -4.96 -8.19
CA ALA A 289 -1.40 -4.94 -9.58
C ALA A 289 -0.88 -3.56 -10.04
N ALA A 290 -1.28 -2.48 -9.37
CA ALA A 290 -0.80 -1.12 -9.60
C ALA A 290 0.52 -0.78 -8.86
N HIS A 291 1.07 -1.71 -8.05
CA HIS A 291 2.35 -1.55 -7.37
C HIS A 291 3.51 -2.09 -8.23
N ALA A 292 4.69 -1.47 -8.12
CA ALA A 292 5.88 -1.95 -8.81
C ALA A 292 6.39 -3.31 -8.25
N PRO A 293 7.04 -4.16 -9.07
CA PRO A 293 7.17 -4.03 -10.52
C PRO A 293 5.81 -4.22 -11.22
N LEU A 294 5.46 -3.30 -12.12
CA LEU A 294 4.20 -3.36 -12.86
C LEU A 294 4.21 -4.54 -13.84
N GLN A 295 3.09 -5.23 -13.90
CA GLN A 295 2.97 -6.47 -14.66
C GLN A 295 2.10 -6.26 -15.91
N PRO A 296 2.41 -6.94 -17.03
CA PRO A 296 1.47 -7.03 -18.15
C PRO A 296 0.16 -7.64 -17.68
N VAL A 297 -0.98 -7.15 -18.13
CA VAL A 297 -2.29 -7.71 -17.74
C VAL A 297 -2.80 -8.69 -18.80
N PRO A 298 -3.64 -9.68 -18.43
CA PRO A 298 -4.36 -10.50 -19.39
C PRO A 298 -5.22 -9.63 -20.32
N ASP A 299 -5.26 -9.97 -21.60
CA ASP A 299 -5.93 -9.13 -22.62
C ASP A 299 -7.44 -9.05 -22.38
N ASP A 300 -8.04 -10.08 -21.76
CA ASP A 300 -9.46 -10.13 -21.40
C ASP A 300 -9.84 -9.19 -20.24
N LEU A 301 -8.86 -8.69 -19.48
CA LEU A 301 -9.09 -7.76 -18.37
C LEU A 301 -9.01 -6.28 -18.78
N ILE A 302 -8.63 -5.98 -20.02
CA ILE A 302 -8.56 -4.60 -20.54
C ILE A 302 -9.47 -4.41 -21.75
N PRO A 303 -10.80 -4.58 -21.58
CA PRO A 303 -11.75 -4.49 -22.68
C PRO A 303 -11.63 -3.15 -23.40
N ASP A 304 -11.65 -3.19 -24.73
CA ASP A 304 -11.53 -2.05 -25.64
C ASP A 304 -10.17 -1.30 -25.60
N ALA A 305 -9.18 -1.78 -24.83
CA ALA A 305 -7.81 -1.30 -24.87
C ALA A 305 -6.96 -2.09 -25.88
N THR A 306 -5.88 -1.47 -26.36
CA THR A 306 -4.88 -2.19 -27.15
C THR A 306 -3.98 -2.98 -26.19
N PRO A 307 -3.81 -4.30 -26.37
CA PRO A 307 -2.84 -5.07 -25.59
C PRO A 307 -1.45 -4.45 -25.66
N LEU A 308 -0.63 -4.66 -24.63
CA LEU A 308 0.76 -4.22 -24.66
C LEU A 308 1.46 -4.81 -25.91
N PRO A 309 2.17 -3.97 -26.69
CA PRO A 309 3.00 -4.49 -27.77
C PRO A 309 3.95 -5.57 -27.23
N SER A 310 4.09 -6.68 -27.96
CA SER A 310 4.94 -7.79 -27.53
C SER A 310 6.42 -7.42 -27.37
N GLY A 311 6.87 -6.31 -27.95
CA GLY A 311 8.22 -5.75 -27.81
C GLY A 311 8.40 -4.73 -26.66
N THR A 312 7.39 -4.52 -25.81
CA THR A 312 7.53 -3.71 -24.59
C THR A 312 8.59 -4.32 -23.68
N THR A 313 9.51 -3.50 -23.15
CA THR A 313 10.62 -3.99 -22.31
C THR A 313 10.32 -3.87 -20.82
N CYS A 314 9.15 -3.38 -20.42
CA CYS A 314 8.68 -3.28 -19.03
C CYS A 314 9.67 -2.57 -18.06
N ASN A 315 10.67 -1.84 -18.57
CA ASN A 315 11.78 -1.29 -17.78
C ASN A 315 12.11 0.17 -18.12
N GLY A 316 11.16 0.92 -18.72
CA GLY A 316 11.30 2.35 -18.99
C GLY A 316 10.04 3.15 -18.63
N THR A 317 10.18 4.43 -18.30
CA THR A 317 9.08 5.29 -17.80
C THR A 317 7.86 5.34 -18.72
N ARG A 318 8.09 5.34 -20.05
CA ARG A 318 7.00 5.31 -21.03
C ARG A 318 6.15 4.05 -20.89
N ASP A 319 6.82 2.90 -20.81
CA ASP A 319 6.17 1.59 -20.73
C ASP A 319 5.49 1.41 -19.37
N ILE A 320 6.11 1.89 -18.30
CA ILE A 320 5.57 1.85 -16.93
C ILE A 320 4.25 2.62 -16.81
N ARG A 321 4.11 3.77 -17.48
CA ARG A 321 2.84 4.54 -17.46
C ARG A 321 1.70 3.83 -18.19
N GLU A 322 2.00 3.23 -19.33
CA GLU A 322 1.01 2.42 -20.07
C GLU A 322 0.62 1.18 -19.27
N LEU A 323 1.59 0.49 -18.67
CA LEU A 323 1.36 -0.63 -17.75
C LEU A 323 0.46 -0.21 -16.58
N MET A 324 0.70 0.95 -15.97
CA MET A 324 -0.15 1.46 -14.89
C MET A 324 -1.59 1.68 -15.38
N ASN A 325 -1.77 2.27 -16.56
CA ASN A 325 -3.10 2.47 -17.14
C ASN A 325 -3.85 1.14 -17.32
N GLN A 326 -3.16 0.12 -17.84
CA GLN A 326 -3.74 -1.20 -18.05
C GLN A 326 -4.03 -1.93 -16.74
N ASN A 327 -3.15 -1.84 -15.74
CA ASN A 327 -3.39 -2.42 -14.42
C ASN A 327 -4.59 -1.78 -13.71
N LEU A 328 -4.75 -0.46 -13.80
CA LEU A 328 -5.92 0.23 -13.27
C LEU A 328 -7.21 -0.13 -14.01
N THR A 329 -7.15 -0.27 -15.34
CA THR A 329 -8.29 -0.74 -16.15
C THR A 329 -8.68 -2.18 -15.76
N ALA A 330 -7.69 -3.05 -15.53
CA ALA A 330 -7.93 -4.42 -15.07
C ALA A 330 -8.52 -4.47 -13.66
N ILE A 331 -8.04 -3.64 -12.73
CA ILE A 331 -8.63 -3.49 -11.40
C ILE A 331 -10.09 -3.03 -11.53
N ASP A 332 -10.39 -2.04 -12.36
CA ASP A 332 -11.75 -1.57 -12.60
C ASP A 332 -12.67 -2.69 -13.12
N ALA A 333 -12.23 -3.41 -14.15
CA ALA A 333 -12.99 -4.52 -14.74
C ALA A 333 -13.28 -5.63 -13.73
N GLU A 334 -12.29 -6.00 -12.91
CA GLU A 334 -12.45 -7.04 -11.90
C GLU A 334 -13.27 -6.59 -10.68
N VAL A 335 -13.20 -5.31 -10.30
CA VAL A 335 -14.17 -4.71 -9.36
C VAL A 335 -15.58 -4.79 -9.95
N GLY A 336 -15.75 -4.52 -11.23
CA GLY A 336 -17.03 -4.65 -11.92
C GLY A 336 -17.55 -6.09 -11.88
N ARG A 337 -16.68 -7.06 -12.16
CA ARG A 337 -17.01 -8.48 -12.07
C ARG A 337 -17.38 -8.89 -10.65
N LEU A 338 -16.62 -8.46 -9.64
CA LEU A 338 -16.94 -8.71 -8.22
C LEU A 338 -18.33 -8.21 -7.88
N LEU A 339 -18.58 -6.91 -8.10
CA LEU A 339 -19.81 -6.25 -7.69
C LEU A 339 -21.04 -6.77 -8.44
N THR A 340 -20.90 -7.12 -9.71
CA THR A 340 -22.00 -7.71 -10.50
C THR A 340 -22.27 -9.16 -10.11
N THR A 341 -21.23 -9.96 -9.92
CA THR A 341 -21.35 -11.39 -9.57
C THR A 341 -21.98 -11.59 -8.19
N VAL A 342 -21.69 -10.71 -7.23
CA VAL A 342 -22.28 -10.75 -5.89
C VAL A 342 -23.57 -9.92 -5.76
N GLY A 343 -24.07 -9.38 -6.87
CA GLY A 343 -25.38 -8.72 -6.97
C GLY A 343 -25.46 -7.34 -6.33
N VAL A 344 -24.33 -6.66 -6.13
CA VAL A 344 -24.24 -5.30 -5.57
C VAL A 344 -24.44 -4.23 -6.65
N MET A 345 -23.98 -4.50 -7.87
CA MET A 345 -24.27 -3.70 -9.06
C MET A 345 -25.02 -4.58 -10.08
N ASN A 346 -25.96 -4.00 -10.82
CA ASN A 346 -26.62 -4.66 -11.95
C ASN A 346 -26.22 -3.96 -13.24
N ILE A 347 -26.07 -4.71 -14.34
CA ILE A 347 -25.94 -4.15 -15.68
C ILE A 347 -27.37 -3.91 -16.21
N ALA A 348 -27.72 -2.65 -16.49
CA ALA A 348 -28.99 -2.25 -17.06
C ALA A 348 -29.06 -2.55 -18.57
N ASP A 349 -30.25 -2.44 -19.17
CA ASP A 349 -30.48 -2.72 -20.59
C ASP A 349 -29.65 -1.84 -21.54
N ASP A 350 -29.21 -0.67 -21.07
CA ASP A 350 -28.32 0.25 -21.79
C ASP A 350 -26.82 -0.03 -21.58
N GLY A 351 -26.50 -1.11 -20.87
CA GLY A 351 -25.14 -1.53 -20.55
C GLY A 351 -24.49 -0.78 -19.37
N GLN A 352 -25.19 0.19 -18.75
CA GLN A 352 -24.67 0.92 -17.60
C GLN A 352 -24.79 0.10 -16.32
N MET A 353 -23.83 0.24 -15.41
CA MET A 353 -23.93 -0.37 -14.09
C MET A 353 -24.67 0.54 -13.12
N ALA A 354 -25.64 -0.04 -12.41
CA ALA A 354 -26.43 0.66 -11.40
C ALA A 354 -26.38 -0.09 -10.07
N TYR A 355 -26.26 0.66 -8.97
CA TYR A 355 -26.27 0.10 -7.62
C TYR A 355 -27.59 -0.62 -7.31
N ASN A 356 -27.49 -1.83 -6.80
CA ASN A 356 -28.62 -2.63 -6.37
C ASN A 356 -28.94 -2.35 -4.89
N ALA A 357 -29.94 -1.50 -4.63
CA ALA A 357 -30.38 -1.19 -3.27
C ALA A 357 -30.84 -2.43 -2.46
N ALA A 358 -31.29 -3.50 -3.13
CA ALA A 358 -31.68 -4.74 -2.46
C ALA A 358 -30.48 -5.55 -1.93
N SER A 359 -29.26 -5.26 -2.39
CA SER A 359 -28.05 -5.91 -1.89
C SER A 359 -27.78 -5.57 -0.42
N ASN A 360 -28.23 -4.40 0.05
CA ASN A 360 -27.93 -3.87 1.38
C ASN A 360 -26.42 -3.94 1.70
N THR A 361 -25.59 -3.60 0.71
CA THR A 361 -24.13 -3.66 0.80
C THR A 361 -23.53 -2.27 0.61
N ILE A 362 -22.64 -1.88 1.51
CA ILE A 362 -21.81 -0.68 1.41
C ILE A 362 -20.57 -1.05 0.61
N VAL A 363 -20.22 -0.25 -0.39
CA VAL A 363 -18.98 -0.40 -1.17
C VAL A 363 -18.14 0.83 -0.98
N ALA A 364 -16.90 0.67 -0.54
CA ALA A 364 -15.90 1.73 -0.53
C ALA A 364 -14.74 1.36 -1.44
N PHE A 365 -14.30 2.30 -2.26
CA PHE A 365 -13.06 2.23 -3.02
C PHE A 365 -12.10 3.31 -2.51
N ILE A 366 -10.83 2.95 -2.31
CA ILE A 366 -9.80 3.90 -1.87
C ILE A 366 -8.42 3.54 -2.42
N GLY A 367 -7.61 4.56 -2.76
CA GLY A 367 -6.16 4.41 -2.92
C GLY A 367 -5.46 4.44 -1.55
N ASP A 368 -4.44 3.62 -1.32
CA ASP A 368 -3.74 3.62 -0.02
C ASP A 368 -2.72 4.77 0.13
N ASN A 369 -2.07 5.19 -0.95
CA ASN A 369 -1.18 6.35 -1.01
C ASN A 369 -1.15 6.96 -2.40
N GLY A 370 -0.46 8.08 -2.53
CA GLY A 370 -0.20 8.71 -3.82
C GLY A 370 0.53 7.80 -4.82
N SER A 371 0.49 8.18 -6.09
CA SER A 371 1.07 7.41 -7.18
C SER A 371 2.60 7.29 -7.04
N LEU A 372 3.17 6.14 -7.46
CA LEU A 372 4.62 5.98 -7.56
C LEU A 372 5.20 6.98 -8.57
N GLY A 373 6.34 7.62 -8.27
CA GLY A 373 6.92 8.72 -9.06
C GLY A 373 6.98 8.47 -10.58
N THR A 374 7.34 7.26 -11.01
CA THR A 374 7.40 6.86 -12.43
C THR A 374 6.04 6.80 -13.13
N THR A 375 4.95 6.66 -12.37
CA THR A 375 3.56 6.57 -12.83
C THR A 375 2.77 7.88 -12.68
N VAL A 376 3.36 8.87 -12.01
CA VAL A 376 2.76 10.19 -11.78
C VAL A 376 2.43 10.89 -13.09
N LYS A 377 1.25 11.52 -13.12
CA LYS A 377 0.77 12.30 -14.26
C LYS A 377 0.77 13.79 -13.95
N ALA A 378 1.25 14.59 -14.91
CA ALA A 378 1.21 16.04 -14.82
C ALA A 378 -0.25 16.53 -14.58
N PRO A 379 -0.46 17.58 -13.75
CA PRO A 379 0.55 18.52 -13.23
C PRO A 379 1.22 18.11 -11.91
N PHE A 380 0.98 16.90 -11.40
CA PHE A 380 1.69 16.39 -10.23
C PHE A 380 3.18 16.20 -10.54
N VAL A 381 4.01 16.34 -9.51
CA VAL A 381 5.47 16.30 -9.62
C VAL A 381 5.97 14.94 -9.12
N PRO A 382 6.73 14.17 -9.93
CA PRO A 382 7.23 12.83 -9.56
C PRO A 382 7.96 12.75 -8.22
N SER A 383 8.81 13.73 -7.90
CA SER A 383 9.56 13.80 -6.64
C SER A 383 8.74 14.25 -5.43
N ARG A 384 7.45 14.57 -5.62
CA ARG A 384 6.49 14.99 -4.60
C ARG A 384 5.30 14.02 -4.50
N ALA A 385 5.56 12.75 -4.82
CA ALA A 385 4.55 11.70 -4.92
C ALA A 385 4.69 10.68 -3.77
N LYS A 386 4.37 9.39 -4.00
CA LYS A 386 4.55 8.31 -3.00
C LYS A 386 5.84 8.48 -2.19
N ALA A 387 5.78 8.13 -0.90
CA ALA A 387 6.83 8.29 0.11
C ALA A 387 7.13 9.74 0.54
N THR A 388 6.36 10.72 0.06
CA THR A 388 6.48 12.12 0.48
C THR A 388 5.17 12.65 1.08
N ILE A 389 5.29 13.61 2.00
CA ILE A 389 4.13 14.27 2.63
C ILE A 389 3.49 15.38 1.76
N TYR A 390 3.96 15.56 0.53
CA TYR A 390 3.37 16.47 -0.44
C TYR A 390 2.02 15.96 -0.94
N GLN A 391 1.23 16.83 -1.59
CA GLN A 391 -0.12 16.52 -2.03
C GLN A 391 -0.14 15.32 -2.99
N GLY A 392 0.87 15.16 -3.84
CA GLY A 392 0.99 13.99 -4.72
C GLY A 392 1.25 12.67 -3.99
N GLY A 393 1.74 12.68 -2.75
CA GLY A 393 2.03 11.50 -1.96
C GLY A 393 0.91 11.08 -1.01
N VAL A 394 0.04 12.01 -0.60
CA VAL A 394 -1.00 11.76 0.41
C VAL A 394 -2.41 11.85 -0.13
N TRP A 395 -2.63 12.41 -1.31
CA TRP A 395 -3.97 12.64 -1.85
C TRP A 395 -4.48 11.45 -2.67
N VAL A 396 -5.52 10.80 -2.16
CA VAL A 396 -6.05 9.55 -2.70
C VAL A 396 -7.52 9.68 -3.13
N PRO A 397 -7.95 8.93 -4.16
CA PRO A 397 -9.35 8.83 -4.52
C PRO A 397 -10.10 8.05 -3.43
N MET A 398 -11.31 8.50 -3.06
CA MET A 398 -12.21 7.73 -2.20
C MET A 398 -13.65 7.85 -2.70
N ILE A 399 -14.30 6.70 -2.89
CA ILE A 399 -15.71 6.59 -3.31
C ILE A 399 -16.43 5.74 -2.27
N VAL A 400 -17.61 6.16 -1.84
CA VAL A 400 -18.49 5.33 -0.99
C VAL A 400 -19.89 5.28 -1.59
N ALA A 401 -20.37 4.08 -1.89
CA ALA A 401 -21.74 3.82 -2.35
C ALA A 401 -22.47 2.88 -1.39
N GLY A 402 -23.80 3.00 -1.31
CA GLY A 402 -24.59 2.11 -0.46
C GLY A 402 -26.01 2.60 -0.19
N PRO A 403 -26.78 1.85 0.62
CA PRO A 403 -28.22 2.08 0.78
C PRO A 403 -28.57 3.38 1.53
N TYR A 404 -27.60 3.99 2.21
CA TYR A 404 -27.79 5.23 2.98
C TYR A 404 -27.47 6.49 2.19
N VAL A 405 -26.90 6.37 0.99
CA VAL A 405 -26.48 7.54 0.20
C VAL A 405 -27.71 8.33 -0.25
N VAL A 406 -27.77 9.58 0.19
CA VAL A 406 -28.65 10.62 -0.38
C VAL A 406 -27.90 11.36 -1.47
N GLU A 407 -28.63 11.84 -2.49
CA GLU A 407 -28.07 12.59 -3.62
C GLU A 407 -26.85 11.89 -4.29
N PRO A 408 -27.02 10.68 -4.83
CA PRO A 408 -25.93 9.94 -5.46
C PRO A 408 -25.31 10.71 -6.64
N GLY A 409 -24.01 10.53 -6.85
CA GLY A 409 -23.23 11.21 -7.89
C GLY A 409 -22.60 12.52 -7.44
N ARG A 410 -22.75 12.90 -6.17
CA ARG A 410 -22.19 14.15 -5.63
C ARG A 410 -20.72 14.00 -5.20
N ILE A 411 -20.04 15.16 -5.17
CA ILE A 411 -18.64 15.29 -4.76
C ILE A 411 -18.58 16.08 -3.44
N VAL A 412 -17.94 15.50 -2.43
CA VAL A 412 -17.58 16.12 -1.15
C VAL A 412 -16.17 16.70 -1.25
N ASN A 413 -16.03 18.00 -1.01
CA ASN A 413 -14.76 18.73 -1.11
C ASN A 413 -14.10 18.96 0.25
N GLU A 414 -14.85 18.70 1.32
CA GLU A 414 -14.45 18.77 2.71
C GLU A 414 -13.34 17.77 3.00
N MET A 415 -12.45 18.12 3.92
CA MET A 415 -11.33 17.25 4.29
C MET A 415 -11.82 15.94 4.91
N THR A 416 -11.26 14.84 4.42
CA THR A 416 -11.41 13.49 4.95
C THR A 416 -10.05 12.82 5.06
N ASN A 417 -9.94 11.79 5.88
CA ASN A 417 -8.73 10.98 5.99
C ASN A 417 -9.09 9.50 5.84
N ILE A 418 -8.17 8.68 5.33
CA ILE A 418 -8.31 7.24 5.17
C ILE A 418 -8.74 6.54 6.48
N ILE A 419 -8.28 7.05 7.63
CA ILE A 419 -8.66 6.54 8.95
C ILE A 419 -10.16 6.73 9.27
N ASP A 420 -10.85 7.66 8.59
CA ASP A 420 -12.27 7.92 8.84
C ASP A 420 -13.17 6.78 8.38
N LEU A 421 -12.67 5.91 7.48
CA LEU A 421 -13.34 4.67 7.10
C LEU A 421 -13.48 3.71 8.30
N TYR A 422 -12.53 3.71 9.24
CA TYR A 422 -12.66 2.95 10.49
C TYR A 422 -13.95 3.32 11.22
N HIS A 423 -14.16 4.64 11.42
CA HIS A 423 -15.35 5.13 12.09
C HIS A 423 -16.62 4.80 11.30
N LEU A 424 -16.59 5.00 9.98
CA LEU A 424 -17.73 4.73 9.12
C LEU A 424 -18.21 3.28 9.28
N PHE A 425 -17.29 2.33 9.17
CA PHE A 425 -17.63 0.92 9.23
C PHE A 425 -18.03 0.47 10.64
N ALA A 426 -17.38 1.00 11.70
CA ALA A 426 -17.80 0.74 13.08
C ALA A 426 -19.26 1.18 13.32
N VAL A 427 -19.64 2.39 12.88
CA VAL A 427 -21.01 2.90 12.99
C VAL A 427 -22.00 2.05 12.19
N LEU A 428 -21.65 1.67 10.96
CA LEU A 428 -22.51 0.83 10.11
C LEU A 428 -22.69 -0.58 10.68
N GLY A 429 -21.68 -1.08 11.39
CA GLY A 429 -21.74 -2.29 12.20
C GLY A 429 -22.49 -2.13 13.53
N GLU A 430 -23.20 -1.02 13.73
CA GLU A 430 -23.99 -0.70 14.93
C GLU A 430 -23.14 -0.74 16.22
N HIS A 431 -21.84 -0.44 16.12
CA HIS A 431 -20.96 -0.31 17.27
C HIS A 431 -20.79 1.16 17.66
N GLU A 432 -21.33 1.53 18.83
CA GLU A 432 -21.01 2.80 19.47
C GLU A 432 -19.66 2.68 20.19
N LEU A 433 -18.69 3.48 19.77
CA LEU A 433 -17.41 3.61 20.45
C LEU A 433 -17.63 4.32 21.80
N THR A 434 -17.12 3.76 22.89
CA THR A 434 -17.18 4.44 24.20
C THR A 434 -16.26 5.66 24.22
N ALA A 435 -16.53 6.62 25.11
CA ALA A 435 -15.71 7.84 25.21
C ALA A 435 -14.19 7.56 25.37
N PRO A 436 -13.75 6.58 26.18
CA PRO A 436 -12.34 6.18 26.22
C PRO A 436 -11.78 5.63 24.90
N GLU A 437 -12.57 4.93 24.08
CA GLU A 437 -12.10 4.46 22.77
C GLU A 437 -11.95 5.63 21.82
N HIS A 438 -12.88 6.59 21.85
CA HIS A 438 -12.76 7.81 21.06
C HIS A 438 -11.50 8.62 21.37
N LEU A 439 -11.03 8.67 22.62
CA LEU A 439 -9.79 9.36 22.99
C LEU A 439 -8.53 8.71 22.40
N ARG A 440 -8.62 7.44 22.02
CA ARG A 440 -7.53 6.65 21.43
C ARG A 440 -7.55 6.65 19.90
N LEU A 441 -8.51 7.33 19.27
CA LEU A 441 -8.71 7.30 17.83
C LEU A 441 -8.58 8.72 17.24
N ASP A 442 -8.00 8.82 16.06
CA ASP A 442 -7.78 10.10 15.36
C ASP A 442 -8.88 10.40 14.31
N ILE A 443 -9.94 9.60 14.34
CA ILE A 443 -11.03 9.56 13.36
C ILE A 443 -12.04 10.71 13.49
N ARG A 444 -12.73 10.99 12.38
CA ARG A 444 -13.90 11.86 12.26
C ARG A 444 -15.03 11.12 11.56
N HIS A 445 -16.25 11.66 11.67
CA HIS A 445 -17.44 10.99 11.16
C HIS A 445 -17.55 11.11 9.64
N LEU A 446 -17.57 10.01 8.88
CA LEU A 446 -17.96 10.05 7.45
C LEU A 446 -19.46 9.91 7.22
N PHE A 447 -20.17 9.28 8.16
CA PHE A 447 -21.58 8.94 7.98
C PHE A 447 -22.50 10.14 7.67
N PRO A 448 -22.32 11.35 8.25
CA PRO A 448 -23.09 12.54 7.85
C PRO A 448 -22.99 12.85 6.35
N TYR A 449 -21.82 12.63 5.73
CA TYR A 449 -21.65 12.80 4.28
C TYR A 449 -22.39 11.78 3.43
N MET A 450 -22.98 10.74 4.02
CA MET A 450 -23.83 9.80 3.30
C MET A 450 -25.30 10.17 3.37
N ILE A 451 -25.77 10.71 4.51
CA ILE A 451 -27.20 10.82 4.82
C ILE A 451 -27.77 12.25 4.77
N GLU A 452 -26.92 13.27 4.74
CA GLU A 452 -27.35 14.68 4.72
C GLU A 452 -27.07 15.32 3.36
N GLU A 453 -27.98 16.15 2.82
CA GLU A 453 -27.76 16.88 1.57
C GLU A 453 -26.61 17.90 1.67
N ASN A 454 -26.46 18.55 2.83
CA ASN A 454 -25.45 19.59 3.08
C ASN A 454 -24.80 19.40 4.46
N PRO A 455 -24.02 18.33 4.64
CA PRO A 455 -23.35 18.04 5.90
C PRO A 455 -22.34 19.13 6.24
N LYS A 456 -22.17 19.43 7.53
CA LYS A 456 -21.07 20.31 7.96
C LYS A 456 -19.73 19.59 7.80
N PRO A 457 -18.62 20.34 7.57
CA PRO A 457 -17.29 19.76 7.60
C PRO A 457 -17.04 19.03 8.92
N GLN A 458 -16.64 17.77 8.82
CA GLN A 458 -16.42 16.88 9.96
C GLN A 458 -15.00 16.99 10.51
N ARG A 459 -14.08 17.54 9.70
CA ARG A 459 -12.65 17.66 9.98
C ARG A 459 -12.20 19.10 9.75
N GLN A 460 -11.52 19.68 10.73
CA GLN A 460 -10.92 21.02 10.64
C GLN A 460 -9.44 20.97 10.24
N PHE A 461 -8.77 19.87 10.55
CA PHE A 461 -7.38 19.64 10.20
C PHE A 461 -7.18 18.23 9.67
N ASN A 462 -6.32 18.11 8.66
CA ASN A 462 -5.83 16.83 8.17
C ASN A 462 -4.35 16.68 8.49
N PHE A 463 -3.93 15.48 8.87
CA PHE A 463 -2.56 15.20 9.31
C PHE A 463 -2.07 13.91 8.68
N THR A 464 -0.76 13.87 8.45
CA THR A 464 -0.04 12.70 7.94
C THR A 464 1.40 12.75 8.44
N TYR A 465 1.99 11.58 8.64
CA TYR A 465 3.35 11.43 9.11
C TYR A 465 4.07 10.32 8.34
N SER A 466 5.36 10.49 8.14
CA SER A 466 6.26 9.47 7.61
C SER A 466 7.60 9.59 8.33
N GLY A 467 8.26 8.45 8.53
CA GLY A 467 9.59 8.38 9.12
C GLY A 467 10.16 6.97 9.00
N ARG A 468 11.39 6.77 9.46
CA ARG A 468 11.98 5.42 9.52
C ARG A 468 11.27 4.59 10.59
N ASN A 469 10.88 3.36 10.22
CA ASN A 469 10.38 2.37 11.17
C ASN A 469 11.45 2.04 12.23
N ILE A 470 11.03 1.44 13.35
CA ILE A 470 11.95 0.97 14.38
C ILE A 470 12.73 -0.23 13.83
N GLN A 471 14.05 -0.09 13.78
CA GLN A 471 14.99 -1.05 13.20
C GLN A 471 16.17 -1.24 14.16
N ASN A 472 16.78 -2.43 14.12
CA ASN A 472 18.03 -2.70 14.86
C ASN A 472 19.28 -2.17 14.11
N GLN A 473 19.15 -1.92 12.81
CA GLN A 473 20.23 -1.45 11.96
C GLN A 473 19.69 -0.47 10.91
N THR A 474 20.43 0.59 10.64
CA THR A 474 20.12 1.50 9.54
C THR A 474 20.57 0.85 8.23
N PRO A 475 19.70 0.74 7.21
CA PRO A 475 20.08 0.22 5.91
C PRO A 475 21.14 1.08 5.23
N ASP A 476 21.92 0.46 4.35
CA ASP A 476 22.89 1.19 3.53
C ASP A 476 22.17 2.15 2.54
N PRO A 477 22.85 3.19 2.06
CA PRO A 477 22.26 4.17 1.15
C PRO A 477 21.89 3.58 -0.22
N CYS A 478 20.72 3.99 -0.71
CA CYS A 478 20.26 3.79 -2.08
C CYS A 478 20.00 5.17 -2.72
N ILE A 479 20.49 5.39 -3.93
CA ILE A 479 20.19 6.59 -4.71
C ILE A 479 19.20 6.24 -5.81
N LEU A 480 18.12 7.01 -5.94
CA LEU A 480 17.23 6.95 -7.09
C LEU A 480 17.68 8.01 -8.11
N PRO A 481 18.41 7.65 -9.19
CA PRO A 481 19.06 8.64 -10.05
C PRO A 481 18.06 9.55 -10.77
N ASP A 482 16.93 8.99 -11.20
CA ASP A 482 15.84 9.71 -11.89
C ASP A 482 15.19 10.79 -11.01
N LEU A 483 15.31 10.66 -9.68
CA LEU A 483 14.78 11.61 -8.70
C LEU A 483 15.87 12.47 -8.06
N SER A 484 17.16 12.17 -8.30
CA SER A 484 18.30 12.82 -7.65
C SER A 484 18.20 12.83 -6.12
N VAL A 485 17.73 11.72 -5.54
CA VAL A 485 17.53 11.58 -4.09
C VAL A 485 18.23 10.34 -3.53
N CYS A 486 18.84 10.48 -2.35
CA CYS A 486 19.38 9.41 -1.55
C CYS A 486 18.44 9.08 -0.38
N LEU A 487 18.27 7.78 -0.10
CA LEU A 487 17.43 7.28 0.98
C LEU A 487 18.03 6.03 1.65
N GLN A 488 17.69 5.82 2.92
CA GLN A 488 18.11 4.66 3.74
C GLN A 488 16.88 3.92 4.28
N LEU A 489 15.97 3.58 3.37
CA LEU A 489 14.71 2.89 3.67
C LEU A 489 14.69 1.45 3.13
N PHE A 490 15.43 1.17 2.06
CA PHE A 490 15.42 -0.16 1.44
C PHE A 490 16.37 -1.08 2.20
N PRO A 491 15.90 -2.25 2.68
CA PRO A 491 16.67 -3.11 3.56
C PRO A 491 17.84 -3.81 2.84
N GLN A 492 17.81 -3.87 1.51
CA GLN A 492 18.76 -4.62 0.71
C GLN A 492 18.86 -4.10 -0.73
N GLU A 493 19.99 -4.40 -1.36
CA GLU A 493 20.33 -4.05 -2.74
C GLU A 493 19.25 -4.42 -3.76
N ALA A 494 18.68 -5.62 -3.67
CA ALA A 494 17.69 -6.09 -4.64
C ALA A 494 16.43 -5.22 -4.67
N VAL A 495 16.01 -4.69 -3.51
CA VAL A 495 14.85 -3.79 -3.41
C VAL A 495 15.21 -2.41 -3.95
N CYS A 496 16.39 -1.89 -3.60
CA CYS A 496 16.90 -0.65 -4.19
C CYS A 496 16.89 -0.71 -5.72
N LYS A 497 17.40 -1.80 -6.30
CA LYS A 497 17.43 -2.02 -7.75
C LYS A 497 16.04 -2.18 -8.37
N SER A 498 15.11 -2.88 -7.72
CA SER A 498 13.74 -3.03 -8.26
C SER A 498 12.97 -1.72 -8.32
N GLU A 499 13.33 -0.76 -7.46
CA GLU A 499 12.80 0.60 -7.46
C GLU A 499 13.57 1.54 -8.41
N GLY A 500 14.53 1.02 -9.18
CA GLY A 500 15.34 1.78 -10.14
C GLY A 500 16.53 2.51 -9.52
N GLY A 501 16.99 2.07 -8.35
CA GLY A 501 18.07 2.71 -7.59
C GLY A 501 19.45 2.07 -7.74
N ASP A 502 20.45 2.89 -7.49
CA ASP A 502 21.86 2.54 -7.35
C ASP A 502 22.18 2.27 -5.87
N TRP A 503 22.66 1.08 -5.56
CA TRP A 503 23.02 0.66 -4.20
C TRP A 503 24.44 1.10 -3.84
N TYR A 504 24.59 1.79 -2.71
CA TYR A 504 25.89 2.27 -2.19
C TYR A 504 26.34 1.52 -0.93
N GLY A 505 25.75 0.37 -0.64
CA GLY A 505 26.23 -0.57 0.37
C GLY A 505 27.35 -1.49 -0.14
N GLU A 506 27.67 -2.52 0.64
CA GLU A 506 28.64 -3.55 0.24
C GLU A 506 28.23 -4.22 -1.09
N GLY A 507 29.19 -4.39 -2.01
CA GLY A 507 28.93 -4.96 -3.34
C GLY A 507 28.19 -4.03 -4.32
N GLY A 508 27.94 -2.78 -3.91
CA GLY A 508 27.20 -1.79 -4.68
C GLY A 508 27.96 -1.19 -5.86
N VAL A 509 27.48 -0.03 -6.32
CA VAL A 509 27.96 0.64 -7.55
C VAL A 509 29.39 1.16 -7.46
N VAL A 510 29.95 1.30 -6.25
CA VAL A 510 31.34 1.68 -6.04
C VAL A 510 32.15 0.45 -5.63
N GLU A 511 32.93 -0.09 -6.57
CA GLU A 511 33.70 -1.33 -6.35
C GLU A 511 34.64 -1.21 -5.13
N GLY A 512 34.49 -2.15 -4.19
CA GLY A 512 35.34 -2.24 -3.00
C GLY A 512 35.08 -1.18 -1.92
N GLN A 513 33.99 -0.42 -2.04
CA GLN A 513 33.61 0.61 -1.07
C GLN A 513 32.13 0.51 -0.71
N SER A 514 31.81 0.74 0.56
CA SER A 514 30.44 0.91 1.05
C SER A 514 30.32 2.20 1.85
N PHE A 515 29.09 2.71 1.95
CA PHE A 515 28.78 3.95 2.64
C PHE A 515 27.77 3.69 3.74
N SER A 516 27.96 4.31 4.90
CA SER A 516 27.07 4.14 6.06
C SER A 516 25.91 5.13 6.10
N SER A 517 25.97 6.21 5.29
CA SER A 517 24.93 7.22 5.25
C SER A 517 24.85 7.95 3.92
N CYS A 518 23.70 8.54 3.63
CA CYS A 518 23.54 9.43 2.47
C CYS A 518 24.49 10.63 2.52
N CYS A 519 24.84 11.13 3.71
CA CYS A 519 25.87 12.16 3.85
C CYS A 519 27.25 11.66 3.41
N ALA A 520 27.62 10.42 3.77
CA ALA A 520 28.88 9.83 3.34
C ALA A 520 28.94 9.64 1.80
N VAL A 521 27.80 9.34 1.16
CA VAL A 521 27.72 9.29 -0.31
C VAL A 521 27.89 10.69 -0.91
N ASN A 522 27.25 11.72 -0.34
CA ASN A 522 27.43 13.10 -0.81
C ASN A 522 28.87 13.61 -0.62
N ASP A 523 29.53 13.28 0.49
CA ASP A 523 30.97 13.57 0.68
C ASP A 523 31.83 12.92 -0.40
N TYR A 524 31.50 11.67 -0.76
CA TYR A 524 32.15 10.97 -1.85
C TYR A 524 31.90 11.65 -3.21
N PHE A 525 30.67 12.06 -3.50
CA PHE A 525 30.35 12.80 -4.72
C PHE A 525 31.13 14.11 -4.80
N VAL A 526 31.19 14.89 -3.72
CA VAL A 526 32.02 16.10 -3.66
C VAL A 526 33.49 15.77 -3.90
N SER A 527 34.02 14.72 -3.27
CA SER A 527 35.43 14.32 -3.41
C SER A 527 35.80 13.85 -4.83
N THR A 528 34.83 13.35 -5.59
CA THR A 528 34.99 12.82 -6.95
C THR A 528 34.51 13.78 -8.03
N GLY A 529 34.02 14.97 -7.66
CA GLY A 529 33.53 15.99 -8.59
C GLY A 529 32.16 15.68 -9.19
N GLN A 530 31.38 14.80 -8.57
CA GLN A 530 30.00 14.51 -8.91
C GLN A 530 29.05 15.50 -8.19
N PRO A 531 27.89 15.83 -8.79
CA PRO A 531 26.88 16.63 -8.10
C PRO A 531 26.31 15.85 -6.91
N THR A 532 26.08 16.54 -5.79
CA THR A 532 25.36 15.98 -4.64
C THR A 532 23.90 15.70 -5.00
N VAL A 533 23.30 14.76 -4.29
CA VAL A 533 21.87 14.44 -4.36
C VAL A 533 21.15 14.93 -3.11
N ASP A 534 19.84 15.17 -3.23
CA ASP A 534 19.00 15.48 -2.07
C ASP A 534 18.95 14.27 -1.14
N ILE A 535 18.81 14.49 0.17
CA ILE A 535 18.65 13.40 1.15
C ILE A 535 17.22 13.40 1.64
N LEU A 536 16.55 12.24 1.60
CA LEU A 536 15.22 12.09 2.16
C LEU A 536 15.26 12.39 3.66
N ALA A 537 14.36 13.27 4.13
CA ALA A 537 14.25 13.60 5.54
C ALA A 537 13.97 12.36 6.41
N GLU A 538 14.58 12.32 7.59
CA GLU A 538 14.46 11.23 8.56
C GLU A 538 13.01 11.07 9.04
N THR A 539 12.35 12.20 9.28
CA THR A 539 10.92 12.29 9.55
C THR A 539 10.29 13.43 8.79
N GLN A 540 9.00 13.28 8.49
CA GLN A 540 8.21 14.17 7.68
C GLN A 540 6.80 14.24 8.28
N ALA A 541 6.31 15.44 8.55
CA ALA A 541 4.94 15.66 9.01
C ALA A 541 4.28 16.73 8.15
N ALA A 542 3.03 16.49 7.75
CA ALA A 542 2.20 17.55 7.17
C ALA A 542 0.91 17.70 7.94
N ILE A 543 0.49 18.95 8.07
CA ILE A 543 -0.82 19.32 8.56
C ILE A 543 -1.43 20.36 7.64
N ARG A 544 -2.75 20.31 7.45
CA ARG A 544 -3.47 21.35 6.72
C ARG A 544 -4.78 21.70 7.37
N ASN A 545 -5.28 22.89 7.05
CA ASN A 545 -6.69 23.23 7.11
C ASN A 545 -7.23 23.43 5.68
N ASP A 546 -8.37 24.11 5.52
CA ASP A 546 -8.95 24.35 4.20
C ASP A 546 -8.09 25.27 3.32
N SER A 547 -7.32 26.18 3.91
CA SER A 547 -6.64 27.27 3.20
C SER A 547 -5.12 27.17 3.18
N PHE A 548 -4.50 26.41 4.09
CA PHE A 548 -3.05 26.33 4.21
C PHE A 548 -2.60 24.92 4.58
N LYS A 549 -1.42 24.55 4.08
CA LYS A 549 -0.68 23.34 4.44
C LYS A 549 0.69 23.74 4.99
N LEU A 550 1.06 23.18 6.13
CA LEU A 550 2.38 23.30 6.75
C LEU A 550 3.04 21.93 6.70
N LEU A 551 4.29 21.91 6.25
CA LEU A 551 5.14 20.73 6.22
C LEU A 551 6.32 20.96 7.16
N LYS A 552 6.73 19.91 7.87
CA LYS A 552 7.92 19.86 8.70
C LYS A 552 8.75 18.65 8.29
N PHE A 553 10.04 18.88 8.07
CA PHE A 553 11.04 17.87 7.74
C PHE A 553 12.11 17.88 8.84
N GLU A 554 12.60 16.72 9.26
CA GLU A 554 13.81 16.59 10.08
C GLU A 554 14.92 16.04 9.17
N GLU A 555 15.81 16.91 8.69
CA GLU A 555 16.78 16.60 7.65
C GLU A 555 18.20 16.44 8.21
N PRO A 556 18.99 15.47 7.72
CA PRO A 556 20.37 15.34 8.16
C PRO A 556 21.24 16.47 7.59
N ASN A 557 21.84 17.28 8.46
CA ASN A 557 22.85 18.27 8.09
C ASN A 557 24.22 17.60 7.99
N CYS A 558 24.67 17.33 6.76
CA CYS A 558 25.95 16.66 6.51
C CYS A 558 27.16 17.47 7.00
N ASP A 559 27.12 18.80 6.94
CA ASP A 559 28.18 19.67 7.48
C ASP A 559 28.27 19.59 9.02
N ALA A 560 27.15 19.24 9.68
CA ALA A 560 27.06 19.00 11.12
C ALA A 560 27.15 17.51 11.49
N GLY A 561 27.74 16.67 10.62
CA GLY A 561 27.94 15.25 10.90
C GLY A 561 26.65 14.42 10.91
N GLY A 562 25.61 14.88 10.21
CA GLY A 562 24.31 14.21 10.12
C GLY A 562 23.33 14.58 11.23
N ALA A 563 23.60 15.63 12.01
CA ALA A 563 22.65 16.15 12.99
C ALA A 563 21.33 16.53 12.30
N LEU A 564 20.20 16.15 12.88
CA LEU A 564 18.88 16.47 12.33
C LEU A 564 18.55 17.94 12.58
N GLU A 565 18.18 18.66 11.52
CA GLU A 565 17.72 20.04 11.59
C GLU A 565 16.30 20.17 11.02
N PRO A 566 15.41 20.91 11.71
CA PRO A 566 14.05 21.07 11.25
C PRO A 566 13.99 22.08 10.09
N ARG A 567 13.31 21.69 9.01
CA ARG A 567 12.95 22.57 7.90
C ARG A 567 11.44 22.63 7.77
N PHE A 568 10.93 23.82 7.47
CA PHE A 568 9.50 24.05 7.30
C PHE A 568 9.21 24.60 5.91
N GLU A 569 8.07 24.17 5.36
CA GLU A 569 7.48 24.78 4.15
C GLU A 569 6.00 25.08 4.43
N MET A 570 5.48 26.18 3.89
CA MET A 570 4.07 26.55 4.05
C MET A 570 3.45 26.96 2.72
N TYR A 571 2.32 26.35 2.37
CA TYR A 571 1.63 26.60 1.11
C TYR A 571 0.22 27.13 1.35
N ALA A 572 -0.19 28.14 0.57
CA ALA A 572 -1.59 28.52 0.45
C ALA A 572 -2.29 27.56 -0.52
N LEU A 573 -3.43 27.04 -0.12
CA LEU A 573 -4.27 26.15 -0.91
C LEU A 573 -5.49 26.92 -1.39
N SER A 574 -5.90 26.69 -2.64
CA SER A 574 -7.14 27.25 -3.20
C SER A 574 -8.22 26.17 -3.31
N ALA A 575 -8.61 25.66 -2.14
CA ALA A 575 -9.64 24.65 -2.01
C ALA A 575 -10.93 25.08 -2.74
N GLY A 576 -11.58 24.14 -3.42
CA GLY A 576 -12.82 24.39 -4.16
C GLY A 576 -12.64 25.12 -5.49
N THR A 577 -11.42 25.36 -5.95
CA THR A 577 -11.18 25.73 -7.36
C THR A 577 -11.24 24.49 -8.24
N ALA A 578 -11.78 24.64 -9.45
CA ALA A 578 -11.71 23.60 -10.49
C ALA A 578 -10.31 23.50 -11.12
N SER A 579 -9.30 24.19 -10.56
CA SER A 579 -7.92 24.20 -11.05
C SER A 579 -7.11 23.20 -10.24
N PRO A 580 -6.63 22.10 -10.87
CA PRO A 580 -5.74 21.15 -10.23
C PRO A 580 -4.53 21.82 -9.58
N ASP A 581 -3.88 22.73 -10.32
CA ASP A 581 -2.66 23.43 -9.89
C ASP A 581 -2.84 24.26 -8.63
N GLY A 582 -4.04 24.80 -8.40
CA GLY A 582 -4.33 25.65 -7.25
C GLY A 582 -4.35 24.90 -5.91
N ASN A 583 -4.38 23.57 -5.94
CA ASN A 583 -4.40 22.71 -4.75
C ASN A 583 -3.13 21.85 -4.62
N LEU A 584 -2.13 22.06 -5.49
CA LEU A 584 -0.86 21.36 -5.41
C LEU A 584 0.18 22.21 -4.70
N ASP A 585 0.91 21.57 -3.79
CA ASP A 585 2.16 22.05 -3.22
C ASP A 585 3.32 21.71 -4.17
N ASN A 586 3.33 22.31 -5.36
CA ASN A 586 4.20 21.89 -6.47
C ASN A 586 5.43 22.76 -6.74
N LEU A 587 5.42 24.05 -6.40
CA LEU A 587 6.52 24.98 -6.74
C LEU A 587 7.16 25.59 -5.49
N ALA A 588 8.49 25.58 -5.43
CA ALA A 588 9.26 26.31 -4.40
C ALA A 588 8.94 27.82 -4.38
N ALA A 589 8.58 28.40 -5.54
CA ALA A 589 8.08 29.78 -5.62
C ALA A 589 6.76 30.01 -4.87
N SER A 590 6.00 28.95 -4.59
CA SER A 590 4.74 28.98 -3.86
C SER A 590 4.90 28.71 -2.36
N ASP A 591 6.09 28.30 -1.90
CA ASP A 591 6.39 28.21 -0.48
C ASP A 591 6.48 29.63 0.10
N LEU A 592 5.63 29.89 1.10
CA LEU A 592 5.53 31.16 1.79
C LEU A 592 6.70 31.41 2.75
N LEU A 593 7.45 30.37 3.13
CA LEU A 593 8.61 30.47 4.02
C LEU A 593 9.94 30.63 3.28
N ALA A 594 10.05 30.12 2.03
CA ALA A 594 11.25 30.25 1.21
C ALA A 594 11.46 31.63 0.57
N ARG A 595 10.43 32.50 0.56
CA ARG A 595 10.50 33.84 -0.05
C ARG A 595 11.40 34.76 0.78
N GLY A 596 12.59 35.06 0.28
CA GLY A 596 13.56 35.97 0.89
C GLY A 596 13.12 37.45 1.00
N ASP A 597 11.84 37.75 0.80
CA ASP A 597 11.22 39.07 0.77
C ASP A 597 9.89 39.13 1.57
N GLY A 598 9.96 38.97 2.88
CA GLY A 598 8.96 39.55 3.80
C GLY A 598 8.24 38.57 4.72
N GLU A 599 8.09 38.98 5.97
CA GLU A 599 7.32 38.32 7.03
C GLU A 599 5.95 37.84 6.53
N LEU A 600 5.49 36.68 7.01
CA LEU A 600 4.13 36.20 6.80
C LEU A 600 3.13 37.32 7.14
N ASN A 601 2.15 37.57 6.27
CA ASN A 601 1.09 38.53 6.61
C ASN A 601 0.26 38.04 7.81
N ALA A 602 -0.53 38.90 8.44
CA ALA A 602 -1.25 38.55 9.67
C ALA A 602 -2.14 37.29 9.55
N VAL A 603 -2.76 37.04 8.39
CA VAL A 603 -3.58 35.84 8.16
C VAL A 603 -2.70 34.60 8.04
N GLN A 604 -1.62 34.70 7.28
CA GLN A 604 -0.64 33.62 7.11
C GLN A 604 0.03 33.28 8.44
N GLN A 605 0.48 34.28 9.21
CA GLN A 605 1.10 34.11 10.53
C GLN A 605 0.15 33.41 11.51
N THR A 606 -1.13 33.83 11.56
CA THR A 606 -2.14 33.18 12.41
C THR A 606 -2.32 31.70 12.04
N ASN A 607 -2.36 31.39 10.73
CA ASN A 607 -2.49 30.01 10.27
C ASN A 607 -1.24 29.20 10.53
N TYR A 608 -0.05 29.79 10.37
CA TYR A 608 1.22 29.14 10.69
C TYR A 608 1.25 28.72 12.16
N GLU A 609 0.93 29.62 13.08
CA GLU A 609 0.89 29.35 14.53
C GLU A 609 -0.15 28.28 14.89
N GLN A 610 -1.35 28.37 14.30
CA GLN A 610 -2.41 27.39 14.52
C GLN A 610 -2.04 25.99 13.99
N LEU A 611 -1.50 25.91 12.78
CA LEU A 611 -1.07 24.65 12.18
C LEU A 611 0.11 24.06 12.95
N THR A 612 1.08 24.87 13.38
CA THR A 612 2.20 24.43 14.22
C THR A 612 1.68 23.79 15.51
N LEU A 613 0.79 24.48 16.23
CA LEU A 613 0.20 23.97 17.46
C LEU A 613 -0.54 22.63 17.26
N GLN A 614 -1.26 22.47 16.15
CA GLN A 614 -2.00 21.23 15.89
C GLN A 614 -1.07 20.11 15.42
N MET A 615 -0.01 20.44 14.68
CA MET A 615 1.03 19.48 14.28
C MET A 615 1.78 18.95 15.49
N ASP A 616 2.18 19.83 16.41
CA ASP A 616 2.86 19.44 17.65
C ASP A 616 1.99 18.50 18.50
N LYS A 617 0.67 18.72 18.54
CA LYS A 617 -0.28 17.81 19.22
C LYS A 617 -0.36 16.44 18.55
N ALA A 618 -0.40 16.39 17.22
CA ALA A 618 -0.45 15.13 16.49
C ALA A 618 0.87 14.35 16.58
N LEU A 619 2.00 15.06 16.57
CA LEU A 619 3.35 14.53 16.74
C LEU A 619 3.63 14.02 18.16
N ALA A 620 3.07 14.67 19.18
CA ALA A 620 3.17 14.20 20.56
C ALA A 620 2.55 12.82 20.77
N GLY A 621 1.64 12.38 19.88
CA GLY A 621 1.06 11.04 19.89
C GLY A 621 0.33 10.72 21.20
N GLU A 622 0.46 9.48 21.65
CA GLU A 622 0.00 9.06 22.98
C GLU A 622 1.16 9.07 23.98
N PRO A 623 0.92 9.47 25.24
CA PRO A 623 1.92 9.28 26.29
C PRO A 623 2.39 7.83 26.34
N GLU A 624 3.71 7.62 26.35
CA GLU A 624 4.25 6.28 26.47
C GLU A 624 3.85 5.64 27.80
N CYS A 625 3.35 4.42 27.73
CA CYS A 625 3.04 3.59 28.89
C CYS A 625 4.08 2.48 29.00
N THR A 626 5.29 2.84 29.44
CA THR A 626 6.42 1.90 29.51
C THR A 626 6.08 0.69 30.38
N GLY A 627 6.17 -0.51 29.80
CA GLY A 627 5.82 -1.77 30.47
C GLY A 627 4.43 -2.33 30.10
N ASP A 628 3.55 -1.52 29.51
CA ASP A 628 2.24 -1.97 28.99
C ASP A 628 2.39 -2.41 27.52
N GLY A 629 2.55 -3.71 27.29
CA GLY A 629 2.61 -4.26 25.94
C GLY A 629 1.24 -4.65 25.39
N ASN A 630 0.24 -4.86 26.25
CA ASN A 630 -1.09 -5.30 25.88
C ASN A 630 -2.06 -4.13 25.58
N MET A 631 -1.58 -2.90 25.74
CA MET A 631 -2.26 -1.65 25.41
C MET A 631 -3.57 -1.42 26.21
N ASP A 632 -3.66 -1.96 27.44
CA ASP A 632 -4.76 -1.73 28.38
C ASP A 632 -4.50 -0.59 29.40
N TYR A 633 -3.31 0.02 29.35
CA TYR A 633 -2.78 1.09 30.20
C TYR A 633 -2.62 0.74 31.67
N VAL A 634 -2.62 -0.54 32.01
CA VAL A 634 -2.38 -1.02 33.37
C VAL A 634 -1.23 -2.01 33.33
N ILE A 635 -0.08 -1.63 33.89
CA ILE A 635 1.03 -2.56 34.01
C ILE A 635 0.72 -3.54 35.14
N ASP A 636 0.31 -4.74 34.79
CA ASP A 636 -0.10 -5.79 35.73
C ASP A 636 0.43 -7.19 35.35
N ASP A 637 -0.05 -8.23 36.04
CA ASP A 637 0.37 -9.61 35.78
C ASP A 637 0.04 -10.06 34.33
N LYS A 638 -0.93 -9.44 33.65
CA LYS A 638 -1.23 -9.74 32.24
C LYS A 638 -0.07 -9.36 31.33
N ASP A 639 0.68 -8.31 31.65
CA ASP A 639 1.87 -7.95 30.87
C ASP A 639 3.00 -8.96 31.06
N LEU A 640 3.17 -9.48 32.26
CA LEU A 640 4.13 -10.57 32.51
C LEU A 640 3.72 -11.86 31.79
N ASP A 641 2.42 -12.20 31.80
CA ASP A 641 1.89 -13.37 31.11
C ASP A 641 2.05 -13.22 29.59
N ALA A 642 1.77 -12.04 29.04
CA ALA A 642 1.93 -11.74 27.63
C ALA A 642 3.41 -11.70 27.21
N TRP A 643 4.29 -11.12 28.02
CA TRP A 643 5.74 -11.21 27.80
C TRP A 643 6.20 -12.67 27.77
N ALA A 644 5.77 -13.49 28.73
CA ALA A 644 6.16 -14.91 28.78
C ALA A 644 5.66 -15.67 27.55
N PHE A 645 4.43 -15.39 27.12
CA PHE A 645 3.88 -15.92 25.87
C PHE A 645 4.76 -15.55 24.67
N TRP A 646 5.09 -14.27 24.48
CA TRP A 646 5.89 -13.84 23.33
C TRP A 646 7.33 -14.36 23.39
N GLN A 647 7.94 -14.40 24.58
CA GLN A 647 9.27 -14.97 24.78
C GLN A 647 9.32 -16.44 24.35
N GLU A 648 8.27 -17.22 24.64
CA GLU A 648 8.15 -18.61 24.20
C GLU A 648 7.86 -18.71 22.70
N GLU A 649 6.83 -18.00 22.21
CA GLU A 649 6.34 -18.04 20.83
C GLU A 649 7.41 -17.63 19.81
N THR A 650 8.17 -16.57 20.11
CA THR A 650 9.23 -16.07 19.22
C THR A 650 10.59 -16.69 19.51
N SER A 651 10.69 -17.59 20.49
CA SER A 651 11.98 -18.07 21.02
C SER A 651 12.92 -16.91 21.42
N GLY A 652 12.35 -15.83 21.96
CA GLY A 652 13.04 -14.63 22.41
C GLY A 652 13.46 -13.65 21.32
N GLN A 653 13.04 -13.84 20.06
CA GLN A 653 13.20 -12.84 19.00
C GLN A 653 12.20 -11.68 19.18
N SER A 654 12.40 -10.60 18.42
CA SER A 654 11.58 -9.38 18.50
C SER A 654 10.08 -9.67 18.44
N SER A 655 9.34 -9.02 19.34
CA SER A 655 7.88 -9.07 19.46
C SER A 655 7.36 -7.70 19.89
N TRP A 656 6.05 -7.53 20.09
CA TRP A 656 5.53 -6.28 20.69
C TRP A 656 5.95 -6.10 22.17
N TYR A 657 6.54 -7.13 22.78
CA TYR A 657 7.15 -7.11 24.12
C TYR A 657 8.68 -7.00 24.10
N ASP A 658 9.28 -6.71 22.94
CA ASP A 658 10.60 -6.09 22.83
C ASP A 658 10.43 -4.61 23.19
N ILE A 659 10.53 -4.29 24.48
CA ILE A 659 10.20 -2.98 25.06
C ILE A 659 11.40 -2.05 24.96
N ASN A 660 12.61 -2.59 25.12
CA ASN A 660 13.85 -1.83 25.00
C ASN A 660 14.30 -1.61 23.54
N LEU A 661 13.62 -2.24 22.57
CA LEU A 661 13.84 -2.12 21.12
C LEU A 661 15.22 -2.62 20.68
N ASP A 662 15.76 -3.65 21.34
CA ASP A 662 17.06 -4.24 21.02
C ASP A 662 16.98 -5.43 20.04
N GLY A 663 15.77 -5.80 19.63
CA GLY A 663 15.49 -6.90 18.71
C GLY A 663 15.21 -8.23 19.39
N LEU A 664 15.15 -8.27 20.73
CA LEU A 664 14.87 -9.47 21.51
C LEU A 664 13.67 -9.25 22.43
N THR A 665 12.99 -10.34 22.81
CA THR A 665 12.01 -10.35 23.89
C THR A 665 12.56 -11.21 25.01
N ASP A 666 13.23 -10.59 25.96
CA ASP A 666 14.05 -11.27 26.95
C ASP A 666 13.88 -10.73 28.38
N LYS A 667 14.79 -11.09 29.28
CA LYS A 667 14.70 -10.70 30.70
C LYS A 667 14.88 -9.19 30.92
N ALA A 668 15.53 -8.47 30.00
CA ALA A 668 15.63 -7.02 30.06
C ALA A 668 14.24 -6.39 29.91
N ASP A 669 13.43 -6.88 28.97
CA ASP A 669 12.04 -6.43 28.80
C ASP A 669 11.18 -6.79 30.01
N GLN A 670 11.33 -8.02 30.52
CA GLN A 670 10.65 -8.44 31.74
C GLN A 670 10.95 -7.50 32.91
N GLN A 671 12.21 -7.07 33.06
CA GLN A 671 12.61 -6.18 34.13
C GLN A 671 11.94 -4.81 33.97
N ILE A 672 11.77 -4.31 32.75
CA ILE A 672 11.04 -3.06 32.49
C ILE A 672 9.58 -3.16 32.96
N ILE A 673 8.91 -4.29 32.71
CA ILE A 673 7.54 -4.52 33.20
C ILE A 673 7.51 -4.54 34.73
N LEU A 674 8.42 -5.29 35.36
CA LEU A 674 8.51 -5.39 36.83
C LEU A 674 8.80 -4.05 37.50
N ASP A 675 9.65 -3.22 36.89
CA ASP A 675 10.00 -1.89 37.40
C ASP A 675 8.82 -0.90 37.34
N ASN A 676 7.83 -1.16 36.47
CA ASN A 676 6.64 -0.34 36.29
C ASN A 676 5.35 -0.99 36.84
N MET A 677 5.46 -2.10 37.56
CA MET A 677 4.32 -2.88 38.05
C MET A 677 3.36 -2.06 38.93
N GLY A 678 2.06 -2.15 38.64
CA GLY A 678 1.00 -1.45 39.36
C GLY A 678 0.77 0.01 38.92
N VAL A 679 1.50 0.49 37.90
CA VAL A 679 1.25 1.79 37.28
C VAL A 679 0.01 1.72 36.40
N THR A 680 -0.84 2.74 36.49
CA THR A 680 -1.94 2.98 35.55
C THR A 680 -1.65 4.25 34.79
N CYS A 681 -1.46 4.14 33.49
CA CYS A 681 -1.16 5.27 32.62
C CYS A 681 -2.41 6.11 32.36
N VAL A 682 -2.22 7.41 32.21
CA VAL A 682 -3.32 8.36 31.99
C VAL A 682 -3.60 8.43 30.49
N LEU A 683 -4.87 8.22 30.11
CA LEU A 683 -5.32 8.49 28.74
C LEU A 683 -5.24 10.01 28.47
N PRO A 684 -4.70 10.44 27.32
CA PRO A 684 -4.51 11.85 26.98
C PRO A 684 -5.81 12.68 26.88
#